data_AF-A0A2E3MZV9-F1
#
_entry.id   AF-A0A2E3MZV9-F1
#
_cell.length_a   1.000
_cell.length_b   1.000
_cell.length_c   1.000
_cell.angle_alpha   90.00
_cell.angle_beta   90.00
_cell.angle_gamma   90.00
#
_symmetry.space_group_name_H-M   'P 1'
#
loop_
_entity.id
_entity.type
_entity.pdbx_description
1 polymer ?
#
loop_
_entity_poly.entity_id
_entity_poly.type
_entity_poly.pdbx_seq_one_letter_code
_entity_poly.pdbx_strand_id
1 'polypeptide(L)'
;MLFTSKYKTQLVFKKHSTFQFITFILLTILFPTYLLSQKQDTLILNESIIEKPIKYNALDSIYSDLQLNKIHLYNKAQIDNGEIKIQAGYITIDIDSNIVYASYIYDADSNRIQLPVFSDGKETINASSIRYNFKTKKGFIEEVSFKEDENILYMSVAKRKKNEEIHFKKGRFTTCDLKEPHYHFQLSKAVMIPGKRIVSGPMNLWVKGVPTPLGLPFSVIPQIEENTKGLMFPQIELVSAYGFGMRDLGYYVPINNRLQTTFYATLYSRGSWGLRNETDYAKRYNYTGKFELGFQQLRSGFPDNIRNNKINFSWIHKKDPKSSPYWTFNSNVNFISDNNSKNDLNLTTDNYFRNSFNSDINLTRDFPGKPIKMGTKISLRQNGISKNISLTSPIININVSRFFPFKKIIKEKNSLSQIISRLGITYNFEGQNRTIFADSLITNSNFSRISDQFQNGINQSMIVQTTAGLFKNTWKITPSLNYGNKINFQQIKKEYDVTSNSTIIDTISKYGMSHNLSFNTQITTTIFSYYKFIGPKEPILRHVLTPSFTFSYTPNLSNNITDSVGVNMEPITYSPFERSLYSSQVNTRKNQSVLRFALNNTFEIKKRSKKDTITGFKKTRIIDALSISGSYDFSKDSMNLSDIRISMRINPIPWLNIVANSTFSPYGWIDSTGAQLYEYATITNGKIGRFTSNNISTSITFTSKESQKELQSKNNTTTNWNSDYEYFIMHPERFINFKIPWKLSLSHIYQINRNQLITISNPDKWIQIQTLMINGDVSITKRWKIATNINVDVKTREVTNTRFMLTRDLHCWALAFNWIPIGGNKSFFFSIRSTSKLFSDAKLELRKPPTFL
;
A
#
# COMPACT_ATOMS: atom_id res chain seq x y z
N MET A 1 11.38 48.68 -8.34
CA MET A 1 10.12 49.41 -8.03
C MET A 1 9.21 48.44 -7.29
N LEU A 2 8.94 48.76 -6.02
CA LEU A 2 8.07 48.12 -5.02
C LEU A 2 8.28 46.62 -4.66
N PHE A 3 8.95 46.47 -3.52
CA PHE A 3 9.17 45.31 -2.66
C PHE A 3 7.92 44.91 -1.85
N THR A 4 7.82 43.64 -1.42
CA THR A 4 7.34 43.22 -0.08
C THR A 4 7.76 41.76 0.18
N SER A 5 8.82 41.52 0.97
CA SER A 5 8.80 41.17 2.42
C SER A 5 8.24 39.77 2.72
N LYS A 6 9.07 38.72 2.80
CA LYS A 6 9.65 38.15 4.05
C LYS A 6 8.75 38.30 5.28
N TYR A 7 8.20 37.18 5.77
CA TYR A 7 8.02 36.94 7.21
C TYR A 7 8.30 35.48 7.55
N LYS A 8 9.32 35.31 8.39
CA LYS A 8 9.78 34.05 8.99
C LYS A 8 9.54 34.25 10.49
N THR A 9 8.53 33.60 11.04
CA THR A 9 8.20 33.63 12.47
C THR A 9 8.96 32.51 13.17
N GLN A 10 9.93 32.87 14.02
CA GLN A 10 10.40 32.00 15.09
C GLN A 10 10.67 32.84 16.35
N LEU A 11 9.89 32.50 17.37
CA LEU A 11 10.29 32.27 18.76
C LEU A 11 11.05 33.40 19.46
N VAL A 12 10.28 34.17 20.23
CA VAL A 12 10.74 35.03 21.31
C VAL A 12 11.05 34.14 22.53
N PHE A 13 12.32 34.07 22.90
CA PHE A 13 12.75 33.80 24.27
C PHE A 13 13.20 35.15 24.86
N LYS A 14 12.50 35.63 25.88
CA LYS A 14 12.94 36.78 26.69
C LYS A 14 13.57 36.22 27.97
N LYS A 15 14.85 36.52 28.17
CA LYS A 15 15.56 36.38 29.44
C LYS A 15 15.94 37.79 29.89
N HIS A 16 15.62 38.10 31.15
CA HIS A 16 16.02 39.33 31.81
C HIS A 16 17.51 39.27 32.22
N SER A 17 18.23 40.37 32.03
CA SER A 17 19.18 40.88 33.01
C SER A 17 19.20 42.42 32.96
N THR A 18 18.92 42.99 34.12
CA THR A 18 19.19 44.33 34.64
C THR A 18 20.24 45.19 33.92
N PHE A 19 19.91 46.47 33.65
CA PHE A 19 20.82 47.61 33.77
C PHE A 19 20.02 48.95 33.79
N GLN A 20 20.17 49.73 34.87
CA GLN A 20 19.93 51.20 35.04
C GLN A 20 18.53 51.76 34.70
N PHE A 21 17.69 52.37 35.56
CA PHE A 21 17.78 53.01 36.89
C PHE A 21 19.03 53.88 37.09
N ILE A 22 18.97 55.11 36.58
CA ILE A 22 19.37 56.39 37.20
C ILE A 22 19.06 57.45 36.13
N THR A 23 17.95 58.18 36.29
CA THR A 23 17.66 59.54 35.74
C THR A 23 16.16 59.85 35.81
N PHE A 24 15.54 59.73 36.99
CA PHE A 24 14.23 60.35 37.25
C PHE A 24 14.12 60.86 38.69
N ILE A 25 15.26 61.30 39.24
CA ILE A 25 15.37 62.07 40.48
C ILE A 25 16.09 63.37 40.11
N LEU A 26 15.43 64.25 39.37
CA LEU A 26 15.78 65.67 39.30
C LEU A 26 14.65 66.46 38.61
N LEU A 27 13.57 66.71 39.36
CA LEU A 27 12.42 67.61 39.14
C LEU A 27 11.25 66.85 39.74
N THR A 28 10.96 66.99 41.03
CA THR A 28 10.24 68.16 41.51
C THR A 28 10.57 68.40 42.98
N ILE A 29 11.62 69.18 43.20
CA ILE A 29 11.79 70.00 44.40
C ILE A 29 11.08 71.32 44.10
N LEU A 30 10.04 71.64 44.87
CA LEU A 30 9.49 72.99 45.17
C LEU A 30 8.29 72.78 46.11
N PHE A 31 8.51 72.56 47.41
CA PHE A 31 8.37 73.55 48.52
C PHE A 31 6.92 73.60 49.11
N PRO A 32 6.69 73.98 50.40
CA PRO A 32 6.70 73.05 51.55
C PRO A 32 5.51 73.18 52.55
N THR A 33 5.55 72.36 53.62
CA THR A 33 5.06 72.58 55.02
C THR A 33 3.53 72.54 55.30
N TYR A 34 2.98 72.03 56.42
CA TYR A 34 3.46 71.75 57.79
C TYR A 34 2.84 70.46 58.41
N LEU A 35 3.50 70.01 59.48
CA LEU A 35 3.27 68.82 60.31
C LEU A 35 1.89 68.69 61.00
N LEU A 36 1.46 67.43 61.21
CA LEU A 36 1.15 66.94 62.56
C LEU A 36 1.41 65.42 62.69
N SER A 37 1.95 65.05 63.85
CA SER A 37 2.45 63.73 64.25
C SER A 37 1.35 62.69 64.47
N GLN A 38 1.55 61.45 64.00
CA GLN A 38 0.95 60.27 64.64
C GLN A 38 1.90 59.06 64.57
N LYS A 39 2.20 58.52 65.75
CA LYS A 39 2.92 57.25 65.99
C LYS A 39 2.40 56.15 65.05
N GLN A 40 3.32 55.45 64.39
CA GLN A 40 3.03 54.14 63.81
C GLN A 40 4.02 53.14 64.40
N ASP A 41 3.48 52.22 65.21
CA ASP A 41 4.21 51.09 65.77
C ASP A 41 4.87 50.28 64.66
N THR A 42 6.17 50.06 64.82
CA THR A 42 6.98 49.28 63.88
C THR A 42 6.77 47.80 64.20
N LEU A 43 5.81 47.17 63.51
CA LEU A 43 5.75 45.71 63.41
C LEU A 43 6.86 45.24 62.45
N ILE A 44 7.87 44.57 63.00
CA ILE A 44 8.90 43.87 62.24
C ILE A 44 8.24 42.66 61.57
N LEU A 45 8.06 42.73 60.26
CA LEU A 45 7.63 41.60 59.42
C LEU A 45 8.83 40.66 59.25
N ASN A 46 8.81 39.51 59.93
CA ASN A 46 9.70 38.39 59.61
C ASN A 46 9.45 37.95 58.16
N GLU A 47 10.52 37.81 57.38
CA GLU A 47 10.48 37.30 56.01
C GLU A 47 9.71 35.98 55.96
N SER A 48 8.65 35.94 55.16
CA SER A 48 7.74 34.81 55.02
C SER A 48 8.49 33.55 54.57
N ILE A 49 8.37 32.48 55.36
CA ILE A 49 9.00 31.16 55.20
C ILE A 49 8.59 30.42 53.90
N ILE A 50 7.71 30.99 53.08
CA ILE A 50 7.17 30.36 51.87
C ILE A 50 7.18 31.38 50.71
N GLU A 51 8.01 31.13 49.68
CA GLU A 51 8.24 32.02 48.52
C GLU A 51 7.01 32.23 47.60
N LYS A 52 5.95 31.42 47.73
CA LYS A 52 4.71 31.51 46.95
C LYS A 52 3.48 31.21 47.82
N PRO A 53 2.35 31.92 47.63
CA PRO A 53 1.15 31.70 48.43
C PRO A 53 0.53 30.32 48.13
N ILE A 54 0.40 29.49 49.18
CA ILE A 54 -0.30 28.20 49.11
C ILE A 54 -1.80 28.45 49.28
N LYS A 55 -2.59 28.17 48.24
CA LYS A 55 -4.05 28.18 48.33
C LYS A 55 -4.52 26.82 48.80
N TYR A 56 -5.34 26.79 49.84
CA TYR A 56 -5.92 25.55 50.35
C TYR A 56 -7.43 25.69 50.56
N ASN A 57 -8.16 24.59 50.36
CA ASN A 57 -9.61 24.52 50.49
C ASN A 57 -10.01 23.14 51.03
N ALA A 58 -11.12 23.04 51.74
CA ALA A 58 -11.70 21.79 52.22
C ALA A 58 -13.23 21.95 52.28
N LEU A 59 -13.97 20.87 52.03
CA LEU A 59 -15.44 20.92 52.02
C LEU A 59 -16.05 20.82 53.42
N ASP A 60 -15.44 20.02 54.31
CA ASP A 60 -15.99 19.76 55.64
C ASP A 60 -15.40 20.70 56.69
N SER A 61 -14.10 20.61 56.95
CA SER A 61 -13.46 21.44 57.98
C SER A 61 -11.98 21.73 57.72
N ILE A 62 -11.54 22.88 58.25
CA ILE A 62 -10.14 23.31 58.32
C ILE A 62 -9.81 23.56 59.79
N TYR A 63 -8.83 22.82 60.32
CA TYR A 63 -8.40 22.94 61.71
C TYR A 63 -6.92 23.33 61.77
N SER A 64 -6.63 24.49 62.36
CA SER A 64 -5.27 25.00 62.53
C SER A 64 -4.80 24.78 63.96
N ASP A 65 -3.87 23.86 64.14
CA ASP A 65 -3.16 23.63 65.40
C ASP A 65 -1.96 24.58 65.47
N LEU A 66 -2.11 25.67 66.22
CA LEU A 66 -1.08 26.69 66.40
C LEU A 66 0.03 26.26 67.38
N GLN A 67 -0.19 25.23 68.21
CA GLN A 67 0.86 24.70 69.09
C GLN A 67 1.84 23.81 68.32
N LEU A 68 1.32 23.02 67.39
CA LEU A 68 2.10 22.13 66.53
C LEU A 68 2.42 22.72 65.15
N ASN A 69 2.01 23.97 64.88
CA ASN A 69 2.16 24.65 63.58
C ASN A 69 1.66 23.81 62.39
N LYS A 70 0.49 23.17 62.55
CA LYS A 70 -0.11 22.28 61.55
C LYS A 70 -1.50 22.74 61.13
N ILE A 71 -1.79 22.67 59.84
CA ILE A 71 -3.12 22.92 59.28
C ILE A 71 -3.67 21.62 58.74
N HIS A 72 -4.83 21.20 59.26
CA HIS A 72 -5.55 20.00 58.86
C HIS A 72 -6.76 20.36 57.99
N LEU A 73 -6.94 19.66 56.88
CA LEU A 73 -7.98 19.85 55.88
C LEU A 73 -8.74 18.54 55.73
N TYR A 74 -10.06 18.55 55.93
CA TYR A 74 -10.91 17.37 55.89
C TYR A 74 -11.94 17.43 54.76
N ASN A 75 -12.13 16.29 54.10
CA ASN A 75 -13.12 16.03 53.05
C ASN A 75 -12.97 16.93 51.81
N LYS A 76 -12.62 16.33 50.66
CA LYS A 76 -12.29 17.04 49.42
C LYS A 76 -11.28 18.17 49.65
N ALA A 77 -10.28 17.89 50.49
CA ALA A 77 -9.19 18.79 50.76
C ALA A 77 -8.36 19.02 49.48
N GLN A 78 -8.04 20.27 49.19
CA GLN A 78 -7.28 20.69 48.02
C GLN A 78 -6.21 21.69 48.43
N ILE A 79 -5.01 21.50 47.89
CA ILE A 79 -3.88 22.44 47.98
C ILE A 79 -3.41 22.79 46.57
N ASP A 80 -3.12 24.06 46.33
CA ASP A 80 -2.58 24.59 45.07
C ASP A 80 -1.52 25.67 45.36
N ASN A 81 -0.28 25.42 44.95
CA ASN A 81 0.83 26.39 45.05
C ASN A 81 1.24 26.94 43.66
N GLY A 82 0.32 26.94 42.69
CA GLY A 82 0.54 27.38 41.31
C GLY A 82 1.31 26.40 40.43
N GLU A 83 2.24 25.62 41.00
CA GLU A 83 2.97 24.53 40.31
C GLU A 83 2.43 23.14 40.64
N ILE A 84 1.99 22.93 41.89
CA ILE A 84 1.59 21.63 42.41
C ILE A 84 0.16 21.73 42.94
N LYS A 85 -0.67 20.76 42.54
CA LYS A 85 -2.04 20.56 43.01
C LYS A 85 -2.15 19.22 43.72
N ILE A 86 -2.65 19.21 44.94
CA ILE A 86 -2.91 17.99 45.72
C ILE A 86 -4.38 17.99 46.11
N GLN A 87 -5.10 16.92 45.80
CA GLN A 87 -6.49 16.70 46.22
C GLN A 87 -6.58 15.39 46.99
N ALA A 88 -7.19 15.37 48.18
CA ALA A 88 -7.35 14.15 48.97
C ALA A 88 -8.53 14.25 49.94
N GLY A 89 -8.89 13.12 50.57
CA GLY A 89 -9.86 13.11 51.65
C GLY A 89 -9.36 13.79 52.92
N TYR A 90 -8.05 13.74 53.18
CA TYR A 90 -7.42 14.40 54.31
C TYR A 90 -6.06 14.96 53.91
N ILE A 91 -5.77 16.21 54.28
CA ILE A 91 -4.45 16.82 54.07
C ILE A 91 -3.99 17.55 55.33
N THR A 92 -2.73 17.37 55.72
CA THR A 92 -2.06 18.12 56.79
C THR A 92 -0.89 18.90 56.21
N ILE A 93 -0.80 20.19 56.53
CA ILE A 93 0.31 21.08 56.17
C ILE A 93 1.07 21.38 57.45
N ASP A 94 2.33 20.95 57.52
CA ASP A 94 3.25 21.29 58.60
C ASP A 94 4.09 22.49 58.16
N ILE A 95 3.87 23.64 58.80
CA ILE A 95 4.41 24.94 58.39
C ILE A 95 5.93 25.00 58.64
N ASP A 96 6.37 24.50 59.80
CA ASP A 96 7.79 24.55 60.21
C ASP A 96 8.66 23.68 59.29
N SER A 97 8.24 22.43 59.08
CA SER A 97 8.99 21.48 58.25
C SER A 97 8.72 21.64 56.75
N ASN A 98 7.73 22.45 56.36
CA ASN A 98 7.25 22.62 54.98
C ASN A 98 6.81 21.28 54.34
N ILE A 99 6.22 20.38 55.13
CA ILE A 99 5.77 19.06 54.71
C ILE A 99 4.25 19.04 54.57
N VAL A 100 3.76 18.57 53.42
CA VAL A 100 2.36 18.22 53.23
C VAL A 100 2.20 16.72 53.28
N TYR A 101 1.29 16.27 54.13
CA TYR A 101 0.82 14.89 54.19
C TYR A 101 -0.60 14.81 53.66
N ALA A 102 -0.88 13.94 52.69
CA ALA A 102 -2.21 13.70 52.16
C ALA A 102 -2.56 12.21 52.26
N SER A 103 -3.79 11.89 52.68
CA SER A 103 -4.31 10.52 52.76
C SER A 103 -5.79 10.44 52.36
N TYR A 104 -6.25 9.22 52.11
CA TYR A 104 -7.66 8.93 51.86
C TYR A 104 -8.49 8.99 53.16
N ILE A 105 -9.82 8.94 53.00
CA ILE A 105 -10.78 8.73 54.10
C ILE A 105 -11.62 7.49 53.82
N TYR A 106 -12.30 6.96 54.83
CA TYR A 106 -13.21 5.83 54.67
C TYR A 106 -14.64 6.31 54.46
N ASP A 107 -15.41 5.58 53.65
CA ASP A 107 -16.86 5.71 53.61
C ASP A 107 -17.52 4.92 54.76
N ALA A 108 -18.85 5.00 54.87
CA ALA A 108 -19.62 4.29 55.90
C ALA A 108 -19.46 2.76 55.82
N ASP A 109 -19.12 2.21 54.65
CA ASP A 109 -18.91 0.79 54.40
C ASP A 109 -17.42 0.38 54.54
N SER A 110 -16.57 1.25 55.10
CA SER A 110 -15.13 1.05 55.26
C SER A 110 -14.33 0.90 53.96
N ASN A 111 -14.86 1.35 52.82
CA ASN A 111 -14.10 1.45 51.58
C ASN A 111 -13.25 2.72 51.58
N ARG A 112 -12.06 2.64 50.98
CA ARG A 112 -11.18 3.80 50.80
C ARG A 112 -11.74 4.72 49.72
N ILE A 113 -12.11 5.94 50.08
CA ILE A 113 -12.61 6.97 49.17
C ILE A 113 -11.74 8.24 49.21
N GLN A 114 -11.80 9.05 48.15
CA GLN A 114 -11.03 10.30 48.02
C GLN A 114 -9.51 10.09 48.16
N LEU A 115 -8.98 9.13 47.40
CA LEU A 115 -7.55 8.86 47.31
C LEU A 115 -6.77 10.15 46.92
N PRO A 116 -5.60 10.39 47.54
CA PRO A 116 -4.71 11.46 47.14
C PRO A 116 -4.38 11.45 45.64
N VAL A 117 -4.65 12.58 44.99
CA VAL A 117 -4.28 12.89 43.61
C VAL A 117 -3.29 14.05 43.65
N PHE A 118 -2.07 13.79 43.19
CA PHE A 118 -1.02 14.80 43.02
C PHE A 118 -0.88 15.15 41.54
N SER A 119 -0.77 16.43 41.22
CA SER A 119 -0.50 16.91 39.87
C SER A 119 0.51 18.04 39.88
N ASP A 120 1.52 17.97 39.01
CA ASP A 120 2.55 19.01 38.84
C ASP A 120 2.43 19.76 37.49
N GLY A 121 1.24 19.73 36.88
CA GLY A 121 0.96 20.38 35.60
C GLY A 121 1.33 19.56 34.35
N LYS A 122 2.14 18.50 34.50
CA LYS A 122 2.44 17.55 33.40
C LYS A 122 1.88 16.17 33.67
N GLU A 123 2.00 15.67 34.90
CA GLU A 123 1.63 14.31 35.27
C GLU A 123 0.58 14.31 36.39
N THR A 124 -0.22 13.25 36.46
CA THR A 124 -1.15 12.99 37.55
C THR A 124 -0.81 11.66 38.21
N ILE A 125 -0.69 11.67 39.54
CA ILE A 125 -0.32 10.51 40.34
C ILE A 125 -1.44 10.24 41.33
N ASN A 126 -1.97 9.02 41.29
CA ASN A 126 -2.91 8.52 42.29
C ASN A 126 -2.12 7.68 43.31
N ALA A 127 -2.33 7.96 44.59
CA ALA A 127 -1.64 7.30 45.70
C ALA A 127 -2.58 7.04 46.88
N SER A 128 -2.18 6.16 47.80
CA SER A 128 -2.86 6.00 49.10
C SER A 128 -2.44 7.07 50.11
N SER A 129 -1.15 7.40 50.14
CA SER A 129 -0.59 8.47 50.98
C SER A 129 0.52 9.22 50.24
N ILE A 130 0.60 10.53 50.48
CA ILE A 130 1.62 11.41 49.88
C ILE A 130 2.24 12.26 50.99
N ARG A 131 3.57 12.21 51.12
CA ARG A 131 4.36 13.15 51.93
C ARG A 131 5.26 13.95 51.00
N TYR A 132 5.04 15.26 50.88
CA TYR A 132 5.80 16.13 49.99
C TYR A 132 6.38 17.31 50.75
N ASN A 133 7.68 17.57 50.58
CA ASN A 133 8.34 18.71 51.20
C ASN A 133 8.54 19.83 50.16
N PHE A 134 7.90 20.98 50.33
CA PHE A 134 7.93 22.09 49.36
C PHE A 134 9.32 22.70 49.18
N LYS A 135 10.15 22.73 50.23
CA LYS A 135 11.50 23.31 50.21
C LYS A 135 12.50 22.43 49.49
N THR A 136 12.52 21.14 49.81
CA THR A 136 13.50 20.18 49.28
C THR A 136 13.04 19.47 48.00
N LYS A 137 11.76 19.63 47.63
CA LYS A 137 11.07 18.94 46.54
C LYS A 137 11.12 17.40 46.63
N LYS A 138 11.40 16.87 47.82
CA LYS A 138 11.41 15.42 48.09
C LYS A 138 9.98 14.95 48.34
N GLY A 139 9.60 13.86 47.68
CA GLY A 139 8.29 13.23 47.84
C GLY A 139 8.46 11.77 48.31
N PHE A 140 7.62 11.33 49.23
CA PHE A 140 7.48 9.94 49.63
C PHE A 140 6.01 9.55 49.44
N ILE A 141 5.77 8.49 48.69
CA ILE A 141 4.44 8.14 48.19
C ILE A 141 4.22 6.64 48.37
N GLU A 142 3.05 6.26 48.89
CA GLU A 142 2.68 4.87 49.16
C GLU A 142 1.51 4.43 48.25
N GLU A 143 1.58 3.20 47.75
CA GLU A 143 0.63 2.61 46.77
C GLU A 143 0.36 3.50 45.56
N VAL A 144 1.40 3.68 44.72
CA VAL A 144 1.33 4.49 43.50
C VAL A 144 0.92 3.64 42.29
N SER A 145 0.12 4.23 41.42
CA SER A 145 0.00 3.78 40.03
C SER A 145 0.49 4.88 39.10
N PHE A 146 1.46 4.55 38.27
CA PHE A 146 1.99 5.42 37.23
C PHE A 146 1.65 4.81 35.85
N LYS A 147 1.12 5.62 34.94
CA LYS A 147 0.77 5.21 33.58
C LYS A 147 1.32 6.23 32.59
N GLU A 148 2.14 5.76 31.66
CA GLU A 148 2.74 6.56 30.58
C GLU A 148 2.67 5.74 29.28
N ASP A 149 1.95 6.25 28.28
CA ASP A 149 1.58 5.54 27.05
C ASP A 149 0.99 4.13 27.32
N GLU A 150 1.69 3.07 26.88
CA GLU A 150 1.32 1.67 27.07
C GLU A 150 1.91 1.09 28.38
N ASN A 151 2.81 1.80 29.06
CA ASN A 151 3.53 1.31 30.22
C ASN A 151 2.80 1.65 31.52
N ILE A 152 2.56 0.64 32.35
CA ILE A 152 1.90 0.78 33.63
C ILE A 152 2.80 0.21 34.72
N LEU A 153 3.10 1.06 35.70
CA LEU A 153 3.92 0.73 36.85
C LEU A 153 3.10 0.88 38.12
N TYR A 154 2.90 -0.24 38.83
CA TYR A 154 2.32 -0.27 40.18
C TYR A 154 3.41 -0.39 41.21
N MET A 155 3.18 0.19 42.38
CA MET A 155 4.26 0.58 43.25
C MET A 155 3.83 0.57 44.72
N SER A 156 4.43 -0.27 45.56
CA SER A 156 4.12 -0.21 47.00
C SER A 156 4.67 1.05 47.65
N VAL A 157 5.94 1.41 47.37
CA VAL A 157 6.60 2.60 47.96
C VAL A 157 7.47 3.28 46.91
N ALA A 158 7.30 4.60 46.77
CA ALA A 158 8.08 5.45 45.87
C ALA A 158 8.70 6.64 46.63
N LYS A 159 9.93 7.01 46.26
CA LYS A 159 10.62 8.18 46.79
C LYS A 159 11.18 9.04 45.65
N ARG A 160 10.63 10.24 45.48
CA ARG A 160 11.14 11.27 44.56
C ARG A 160 12.30 12.02 45.22
N LYS A 161 13.44 12.06 44.54
CA LYS A 161 14.62 12.81 44.95
C LYS A 161 14.67 14.21 44.32
N LYS A 162 15.58 15.05 44.82
CA LYS A 162 15.80 16.44 44.33
C LYS A 162 16.21 16.49 42.85
N ASN A 163 16.89 15.46 42.36
CA ASN A 163 17.30 15.30 40.97
C ASN A 163 16.18 14.69 40.07
N GLU A 164 14.93 14.68 40.55
CA GLU A 164 13.75 14.14 39.85
C GLU A 164 13.74 12.62 39.64
N GLU A 165 14.78 11.90 40.08
CA GLU A 165 14.78 10.44 40.09
C GLU A 165 13.76 9.91 41.09
N ILE A 166 13.01 8.89 40.66
CA ILE A 166 12.01 8.23 41.49
C ILE A 166 12.47 6.81 41.79
N HIS A 167 12.74 6.55 43.07
CA HIS A 167 13.21 5.27 43.57
C HIS A 167 12.04 4.44 44.07
N PHE A 168 12.06 3.18 43.72
CA PHE A 168 10.92 2.29 43.85
C PHE A 168 11.29 1.00 44.59
N LYS A 169 10.39 0.52 45.46
CA LYS A 169 10.49 -0.81 46.09
C LYS A 169 9.19 -1.59 45.91
N LYS A 170 9.31 -2.90 45.69
CA LYS A 170 8.20 -3.85 45.48
C LYS A 170 7.20 -3.34 44.42
N GLY A 171 7.67 -3.26 43.17
CA GLY A 171 6.87 -2.76 42.05
C GLY A 171 6.29 -3.88 41.18
N ARG A 172 5.30 -3.56 40.35
CA ARG A 172 4.82 -4.41 39.25
C ARG A 172 4.85 -3.59 37.96
N PHE A 173 5.43 -4.13 36.91
CA PHE A 173 5.44 -3.51 35.59
C PHE A 173 4.62 -4.32 34.59
N THR A 174 3.73 -3.67 33.86
CA THR A 174 2.86 -4.32 32.87
C THR A 174 2.47 -3.34 31.76
N THR A 175 2.01 -3.86 30.62
CA THR A 175 1.32 -3.06 29.60
C THR A 175 -0.18 -3.36 29.54
N CYS A 176 -0.68 -4.07 30.56
CA CYS A 176 -2.08 -4.38 30.73
C CYS A 176 -2.75 -3.34 31.64
N ASP A 177 -3.76 -2.66 31.14
CA ASP A 177 -4.52 -1.63 31.84
C ASP A 177 -5.72 -2.16 32.65
N LEU A 178 -5.84 -3.49 32.79
CA LEU A 178 -6.79 -4.11 33.70
C LEU A 178 -6.32 -3.99 35.15
N LYS A 179 -7.27 -3.82 36.09
CA LYS A 179 -7.00 -3.77 37.55
C LYS A 179 -6.17 -4.97 38.02
N GLU A 180 -6.49 -6.15 37.49
CA GLU A 180 -5.66 -7.35 37.62
C GLU A 180 -5.05 -7.66 36.25
N PRO A 181 -3.76 -7.34 36.04
CA PRO A 181 -3.14 -7.50 34.74
C PRO A 181 -3.00 -8.98 34.36
N HIS A 182 -3.16 -9.30 33.08
CA HIS A 182 -2.97 -10.67 32.58
C HIS A 182 -1.55 -11.20 32.82
N TYR A 183 -0.58 -10.29 32.80
CA TYR A 183 0.81 -10.56 33.15
C TYR A 183 1.43 -9.30 33.74
N HIS A 184 2.43 -9.47 34.60
CA HIS A 184 3.26 -8.37 35.08
C HIS A 184 4.64 -8.90 35.44
N PHE A 185 5.64 -8.03 35.35
CA PHE A 185 6.96 -8.27 35.92
C PHE A 185 6.96 -7.77 37.36
N GLN A 186 7.14 -8.69 38.31
CA GLN A 186 7.30 -8.35 39.72
C GLN A 186 8.73 -7.87 39.96
N LEU A 187 8.87 -6.62 40.40
CA LEU A 187 10.14 -5.92 40.60
C LEU A 187 10.46 -5.84 42.10
N SER A 188 11.68 -6.21 42.48
CA SER A 188 12.16 -6.00 43.86
C SER A 188 12.41 -4.52 44.17
N LYS A 189 13.10 -3.84 43.24
CA LYS A 189 13.44 -2.41 43.28
C LYS A 189 13.57 -1.87 41.85
N ALA A 190 13.34 -0.58 41.67
CA ALA A 190 13.57 0.10 40.41
C ALA A 190 13.89 1.59 40.61
N VAL A 191 14.47 2.22 39.60
CA VAL A 191 14.72 3.66 39.54
C VAL A 191 14.19 4.16 38.20
N MET A 192 13.26 5.10 38.24
CA MET A 192 12.78 5.82 37.06
C MET A 192 13.49 7.16 36.96
N ILE A 193 14.00 7.42 35.76
CA ILE A 193 14.54 8.71 35.36
C ILE A 193 13.56 9.25 34.31
N PRO A 194 12.65 10.17 34.70
CA PRO A 194 11.59 10.66 33.82
C PRO A 194 12.10 11.11 32.45
N GLY A 195 11.37 10.73 31.40
CA GLY A 195 11.70 11.04 30.00
C GLY A 195 12.96 10.35 29.46
N LYS A 196 13.53 9.37 30.17
CA LYS A 196 14.74 8.64 29.72
C LYS A 196 14.57 7.12 29.80
N ARG A 197 14.49 6.57 31.02
CA ARG A 197 14.51 5.10 31.25
C ARG A 197 14.08 4.71 32.65
N ILE A 198 13.64 3.47 32.78
CA ILE A 198 13.40 2.77 34.04
C ILE A 198 14.45 1.67 34.17
N VAL A 199 15.23 1.68 35.25
CA VAL A 199 16.21 0.64 35.57
C VAL A 199 15.68 -0.19 36.74
N SER A 200 15.43 -1.47 36.51
CA SER A 200 14.97 -2.39 37.55
C SER A 200 16.09 -3.29 38.05
N GLY A 201 16.04 -3.65 39.33
CA GLY A 201 16.79 -4.79 39.87
C GLY A 201 16.19 -6.13 39.45
N PRO A 202 16.38 -7.20 40.25
CA PRO A 202 15.83 -8.52 39.93
C PRO A 202 14.32 -8.44 39.73
N MET A 203 13.87 -9.01 38.61
CA MET A 203 12.47 -9.09 38.23
C MET A 203 12.08 -10.50 37.84
N ASN A 204 10.82 -10.85 38.10
CA ASN A 204 10.25 -12.14 37.70
C ASN A 204 8.96 -11.92 36.91
N LEU A 205 8.73 -12.68 35.84
CA LEU A 205 7.47 -12.66 35.10
C LEU A 205 6.40 -13.44 35.85
N TRP A 206 5.25 -12.81 36.06
CA TRP A 206 4.04 -13.40 36.62
C TRP A 206 2.96 -13.40 35.54
N VAL A 207 2.27 -14.53 35.37
CA VAL A 207 1.17 -14.68 34.43
C VAL A 207 -0.06 -15.12 35.20
N LYS A 208 -1.17 -14.37 35.10
CA LYS A 208 -2.41 -14.64 35.84
C LYS A 208 -2.19 -14.86 37.35
N GLY A 209 -1.27 -14.11 37.95
CA GLY A 209 -0.95 -14.20 39.37
C GLY A 209 -0.03 -15.37 39.76
N VAL A 210 0.44 -16.17 38.80
CA VAL A 210 1.38 -17.28 39.04
C VAL A 210 2.79 -16.85 38.66
N PRO A 211 3.80 -16.96 39.55
CA PRO A 211 5.19 -16.70 39.21
C PRO A 211 5.71 -17.76 38.23
N THR A 212 6.37 -17.31 37.17
CA THR A 212 7.10 -18.20 36.25
C THR A 212 8.57 -18.31 36.68
N PRO A 213 9.35 -19.28 36.16
CA PRO A 213 10.80 -19.32 36.37
C PRO A 213 11.56 -18.28 35.52
N LEU A 214 10.87 -17.52 34.65
CA LEU A 214 11.48 -16.54 33.75
C LEU A 214 11.74 -15.22 34.50
N GLY A 215 12.96 -15.08 35.00
CA GLY A 215 13.43 -13.87 35.68
C GLY A 215 14.67 -13.26 35.03
N LEU A 216 14.84 -11.96 35.21
CA LEU A 216 16.05 -11.23 34.82
C LEU A 216 16.70 -10.64 36.07
N PRO A 217 18.04 -10.66 36.19
CA PRO A 217 18.74 -10.08 37.33
C PRO A 217 18.62 -8.54 37.40
N PHE A 218 18.41 -7.91 36.24
CA PHE A 218 18.09 -6.49 36.08
C PHE A 218 17.49 -6.29 34.68
N SER A 219 16.79 -5.17 34.45
CA SER A 219 16.45 -4.74 33.09
C SER A 219 16.36 -3.22 32.99
N VAL A 220 16.64 -2.72 31.79
CA VAL A 220 16.61 -1.30 31.44
C VAL A 220 15.51 -1.10 30.40
N ILE A 221 14.44 -0.44 30.80
CA ILE A 221 13.27 -0.17 29.98
C ILE A 221 13.36 1.28 29.51
N PRO A 222 13.67 1.55 28.23
CA PRO A 222 13.70 2.91 27.71
C PRO A 222 12.31 3.54 27.72
N GLN A 223 12.21 4.83 28.06
CA GLN A 223 10.97 5.62 27.96
C GLN A 223 10.86 6.37 26.61
N ILE A 224 11.95 6.46 25.85
CA ILE A 224 11.98 7.11 24.53
C ILE A 224 11.99 6.02 23.45
N GLU A 225 11.18 6.17 22.41
CA GLU A 225 11.21 5.39 21.15
C GLU A 225 12.48 5.70 20.32
N GLU A 226 13.67 5.80 20.93
CA GLU A 226 14.91 5.94 20.16
C GLU A 226 15.40 4.57 19.66
N ASN A 227 15.77 4.54 18.37
CA ASN A 227 16.36 3.38 17.73
C ASN A 227 17.68 3.03 18.42
N THR A 228 17.69 1.97 19.22
CA THR A 228 18.88 1.48 19.91
C THR A 228 19.51 0.33 19.14
N LYS A 229 20.84 0.27 19.12
CA LYS A 229 21.58 -0.87 18.55
C LYS A 229 21.26 -2.11 19.37
N GLY A 230 20.97 -3.23 18.72
CA GLY A 230 20.54 -4.43 19.44
C GLY A 230 20.49 -5.70 18.62
N LEU A 231 20.51 -6.82 19.34
CA LEU A 231 20.29 -8.15 18.80
C LEU A 231 18.77 -8.38 18.67
N MET A 232 18.31 -8.78 17.49
CA MET A 232 16.92 -9.20 17.25
C MET A 232 16.83 -10.70 17.44
N PHE A 233 15.84 -11.12 18.22
CA PHE A 233 15.66 -12.53 18.53
C PHE A 233 15.26 -13.32 17.27
N PRO A 234 15.86 -14.49 17.04
CA PRO A 234 15.54 -15.31 15.87
C PRO A 234 14.20 -16.01 16.05
N GLN A 235 13.67 -16.52 14.95
CA GLN A 235 12.51 -17.40 14.95
C GLN A 235 12.98 -18.85 14.92
N ILE A 236 12.51 -19.65 15.86
CA ILE A 236 12.82 -21.09 15.92
C ILE A 236 11.84 -21.84 15.01
N GLU A 237 12.37 -22.57 14.04
CA GLU A 237 11.58 -23.39 13.12
C GLU A 237 11.85 -24.87 13.39
N LEU A 238 10.86 -25.55 13.96
CA LEU A 238 10.98 -26.97 14.34
C LEU A 238 10.72 -27.92 13.16
N VAL A 239 9.95 -27.50 12.16
CA VAL A 239 9.53 -28.32 11.02
C VAL A 239 9.81 -27.59 9.71
N SER A 240 10.85 -28.02 8.99
CA SER A 240 11.20 -27.53 7.65
C SER A 240 11.79 -28.67 6.82
N ALA A 241 11.75 -28.54 5.48
CA ALA A 241 12.43 -29.46 4.58
C ALA A 241 13.95 -29.53 4.84
N TYR A 242 14.51 -28.46 5.40
CA TYR A 242 15.93 -28.34 5.75
C TYR A 242 16.26 -28.76 7.20
N GLY A 243 15.31 -29.39 7.92
CA GLY A 243 15.45 -29.78 9.32
C GLY A 243 14.98 -28.70 10.29
N PHE A 244 15.27 -28.88 11.59
CA PHE A 244 15.03 -27.82 12.57
C PHE A 244 16.07 -26.71 12.40
N GLY A 245 15.69 -25.46 12.64
CA GLY A 245 16.56 -24.32 12.40
C GLY A 245 16.18 -23.07 13.17
N MET A 246 17.01 -22.07 13.00
CA MET A 246 16.89 -20.75 13.58
C MET A 246 16.97 -19.73 12.45
N ARG A 247 15.94 -18.91 12.32
CA ARG A 247 15.73 -17.99 11.19
C ARG A 247 15.82 -16.55 11.66
N ASP A 248 16.45 -15.71 10.84
CA ASP A 248 16.48 -14.26 11.02
C ASP A 248 17.03 -13.80 12.38
N LEU A 249 18.13 -14.42 12.87
CA LEU A 249 18.92 -13.86 13.97
C LEU A 249 19.48 -12.52 13.51
N GLY A 250 18.96 -11.42 14.05
CA GLY A 250 19.25 -10.09 13.54
C GLY A 250 20.24 -9.31 14.41
N TYR A 251 21.02 -8.43 13.80
CA TYR A 251 21.75 -7.36 14.50
C TYR A 251 21.42 -6.02 13.85
N TYR A 252 20.70 -5.18 14.59
CA TYR A 252 20.20 -3.89 14.14
C TYR A 252 21.16 -2.75 14.48
N VAL A 253 21.51 -1.97 13.46
CA VAL A 253 22.45 -0.86 13.53
C VAL A 253 21.79 0.41 12.98
N PRO A 254 21.22 1.26 13.84
CA PRO A 254 20.83 2.62 13.48
C PRO A 254 22.09 3.47 13.29
N ILE A 255 22.49 3.69 12.03
CA ILE A 255 23.71 4.46 11.70
C ILE A 255 23.47 5.94 11.96
N ASN A 256 22.33 6.48 11.49
CA ASN A 256 21.89 7.85 11.75
C ASN A 256 20.36 8.00 11.51
N ASN A 257 19.80 9.19 11.73
CA ASN A 257 18.35 9.46 11.57
C ASN A 257 17.80 9.28 10.14
N ARG A 258 18.64 8.92 9.17
CA ARG A 258 18.29 8.74 7.75
C ARG A 258 18.70 7.39 7.20
N LEU A 259 19.45 6.59 7.93
CA LEU A 259 20.06 5.34 7.48
C LEU A 259 20.10 4.36 8.65
N GLN A 260 19.48 3.21 8.46
CA GLN A 260 19.52 2.09 9.38
C GLN A 260 19.77 0.80 8.60
N THR A 261 20.43 -0.16 9.23
CA THR A 261 20.73 -1.44 8.60
C THR A 261 20.57 -2.58 9.60
N THR A 262 20.12 -3.74 9.11
CA THR A 262 19.98 -4.96 9.88
C THR A 262 20.65 -6.10 9.15
N PHE A 263 21.48 -6.85 9.86
CA PHE A 263 22.08 -8.09 9.35
C PHE A 263 21.35 -9.27 9.96
N TYR A 264 20.88 -10.19 9.13
CA TYR A 264 20.18 -11.40 9.54
C TYR A 264 21.01 -12.63 9.16
N ALA A 265 21.03 -13.61 10.06
CA ALA A 265 21.56 -14.94 9.82
C ALA A 265 20.49 -16.00 10.05
N THR A 266 20.47 -17.01 9.18
CA THR A 266 19.56 -18.15 9.24
C THR A 266 20.37 -19.45 9.12
N LEU A 267 20.08 -20.43 9.97
CA LEU A 267 20.82 -21.69 10.09
C LEU A 267 19.85 -22.86 10.26
N TYR A 268 20.06 -23.96 9.55
CA TYR A 268 19.27 -25.19 9.66
C TYR A 268 20.15 -26.43 9.90
N SER A 269 19.61 -27.41 10.60
CA SER A 269 20.34 -28.60 11.03
C SER A 269 20.77 -29.54 9.89
N ARG A 270 20.12 -29.52 8.72
CA ARG A 270 20.58 -30.26 7.52
C ARG A 270 21.68 -29.51 6.74
N GLY A 271 22.22 -28.41 7.28
CA GLY A 271 23.36 -27.68 6.74
C GLY A 271 23.01 -26.58 5.73
N SER A 272 21.74 -26.24 5.57
CA SER A 272 21.32 -25.04 4.83
C SER A 272 21.47 -23.79 5.70
N TRP A 273 21.91 -22.68 5.10
CA TRP A 273 22.11 -21.41 5.82
C TRP A 273 21.92 -20.21 4.90
N GLY A 274 21.72 -19.03 5.47
CA GLY A 274 21.61 -17.79 4.71
C GLY A 274 22.00 -16.56 5.51
N LEU A 275 22.42 -15.53 4.78
CA LEU A 275 22.71 -14.20 5.27
C LEU A 275 21.84 -13.20 4.51
N ARG A 276 21.24 -12.25 5.21
CA ARG A 276 20.44 -11.18 4.60
C ARG A 276 20.82 -9.85 5.22
N ASN A 277 21.17 -8.87 4.39
CA ASN A 277 21.28 -7.48 4.80
C ASN A 277 20.04 -6.71 4.35
N GLU A 278 19.49 -5.92 5.24
CA GLU A 278 18.38 -5.01 4.98
C GLU A 278 18.81 -3.60 5.38
N THR A 279 18.77 -2.65 4.46
CA THR A 279 19.18 -1.27 4.69
C THR A 279 18.06 -0.33 4.27
N ASP A 280 17.50 0.38 5.23
CA ASP A 280 16.51 1.43 4.98
C ASP A 280 17.17 2.79 5.02
N TYR A 281 16.81 3.64 4.07
CA TYR A 281 17.28 5.01 4.02
C TYR A 281 16.16 5.97 3.63
N ALA A 282 16.09 7.09 4.36
CA ALA A 282 15.08 8.11 4.14
C ALA A 282 15.63 9.50 4.47
N LYS A 283 15.52 10.42 3.52
CA LYS A 283 15.80 11.84 3.73
C LYS A 283 14.55 12.62 3.38
N ARG A 284 13.92 13.23 4.40
CA ARG A 284 12.71 14.05 4.28
C ARG A 284 12.86 15.06 3.13
N TYR A 285 11.84 15.14 2.28
CA TYR A 285 11.82 15.99 1.08
C TYR A 285 12.89 15.69 0.03
N ASN A 286 13.53 14.52 0.08
CA ASN A 286 14.54 14.13 -0.90
C ASN A 286 14.26 12.75 -1.49
N TYR A 287 14.33 11.70 -0.67
CA TYR A 287 14.15 10.32 -1.12
C TYR A 287 13.82 9.38 0.03
N THR A 288 13.28 8.24 -0.33
CA THR A 288 13.04 7.09 0.55
C THR A 288 13.36 5.83 -0.22
N GLY A 289 13.99 4.86 0.42
CA GLY A 289 14.23 3.57 -0.20
C GLY A 289 14.68 2.50 0.77
N LYS A 290 14.67 1.28 0.26
CA LYS A 290 15.03 0.03 0.94
C LYS A 290 15.93 -0.77 0.01
N PHE A 291 17.01 -1.27 0.56
CA PHE A 291 17.97 -2.12 -0.13
C PHE A 291 18.08 -3.44 0.63
N GLU A 292 17.96 -4.55 -0.08
CA GLU A 292 18.05 -5.89 0.49
C GLU A 292 18.95 -6.77 -0.38
N LEU A 293 19.92 -7.41 0.27
CA LEU A 293 20.82 -8.37 -0.34
C LEU A 293 20.78 -9.65 0.49
N GLY A 294 20.36 -10.75 -0.14
CA GLY A 294 20.30 -12.07 0.48
C GLY A 294 21.21 -13.06 -0.24
N PHE A 295 21.95 -13.84 0.53
CA PHE A 295 22.63 -15.04 0.06
C PHE A 295 22.11 -16.24 0.84
N GLN A 296 21.76 -17.31 0.14
CA GLN A 296 21.29 -18.55 0.74
C GLN A 296 22.02 -19.73 0.09
N GLN A 297 22.45 -20.68 0.92
CA GLN A 297 22.92 -21.98 0.47
C GLN A 297 21.91 -23.04 0.91
N LEU A 298 21.27 -23.66 -0.07
CA LEU A 298 20.30 -24.73 0.10
C LEU A 298 21.03 -26.07 -0.06
N ARG A 299 20.92 -26.95 0.93
CA ARG A 299 21.46 -28.31 0.85
C ARG A 299 20.32 -29.31 0.76
N SER A 300 20.31 -30.15 -0.28
CA SER A 300 19.41 -31.29 -0.31
C SER A 300 19.83 -32.29 0.78
N GLY A 301 18.85 -32.93 1.40
CA GLY A 301 19.13 -33.93 2.43
C GLY A 301 19.88 -35.15 1.89
N PHE A 302 20.27 -36.04 2.79
CA PHE A 302 20.73 -37.39 2.41
C PHE A 302 19.69 -38.10 1.53
N PRO A 303 20.10 -38.82 0.46
CA PRO A 303 21.49 -39.16 0.09
C PRO A 303 22.21 -38.14 -0.81
N ASP A 304 21.49 -37.36 -1.62
CA ASP A 304 22.08 -36.62 -2.74
C ASP A 304 23.02 -35.46 -2.34
N ASN A 305 22.80 -34.82 -1.18
CA ASN A 305 23.66 -33.76 -0.62
C ASN A 305 24.03 -32.61 -1.58
N ILE A 306 23.18 -32.31 -2.57
CA ILE A 306 23.38 -31.27 -3.58
C ILE A 306 23.34 -29.90 -2.90
N ARG A 307 24.29 -29.04 -3.25
CA ARG A 307 24.34 -27.64 -2.80
C ARG A 307 23.85 -26.73 -3.92
N ASN A 308 22.89 -25.88 -3.60
CA ASN A 308 22.40 -24.85 -4.49
C ASN A 308 22.54 -23.47 -3.84
N ASN A 309 23.25 -22.57 -4.51
CA ASN A 309 23.47 -21.20 -4.03
C ASN A 309 22.46 -20.26 -4.68
N LYS A 310 21.86 -19.39 -3.88
CA LYS A 310 20.87 -18.43 -4.33
C LYS A 310 21.23 -17.04 -3.84
N ILE A 311 21.17 -16.07 -4.74
CA ILE A 311 21.30 -14.65 -4.45
C ILE A 311 19.96 -13.97 -4.72
N ASN A 312 19.49 -13.24 -3.73
CA ASN A 312 18.30 -12.39 -3.81
C ASN A 312 18.76 -10.94 -3.75
N PHE A 313 18.34 -10.15 -4.73
CA PHE A 313 18.64 -8.72 -4.79
C PHE A 313 17.35 -7.93 -4.92
N SER A 314 17.07 -7.07 -3.94
CA SER A 314 15.90 -6.20 -3.96
C SER A 314 16.31 -4.76 -3.66
N TRP A 315 15.86 -3.84 -4.50
CA TRP A 315 16.13 -2.42 -4.32
C TRP A 315 14.92 -1.59 -4.72
N ILE A 316 14.36 -0.92 -3.73
CA ILE A 316 13.26 0.02 -3.90
C ILE A 316 13.79 1.41 -3.60
N HIS A 317 13.64 2.32 -4.56
CA HIS A 317 14.00 3.72 -4.38
C HIS A 317 12.89 4.60 -4.94
N LYS A 318 12.50 5.63 -4.18
CA LYS A 318 11.57 6.65 -4.62
C LYS A 318 12.08 8.02 -4.23
N LYS A 319 12.33 8.86 -5.23
CA LYS A 319 12.63 10.28 -5.03
C LYS A 319 11.35 11.04 -4.69
N ASP A 320 11.41 11.94 -3.71
CA ASP A 320 10.29 12.82 -3.37
C ASP A 320 10.13 13.90 -4.46
N PRO A 321 8.92 14.07 -5.06
CA PRO A 321 8.66 15.14 -6.03
C PRO A 321 9.00 16.56 -5.52
N LYS A 322 8.98 16.77 -4.20
CA LYS A 322 9.38 18.05 -3.57
C LYS A 322 10.87 18.36 -3.70
N SER A 323 11.71 17.35 -3.91
CA SER A 323 13.16 17.50 -4.12
C SER A 323 13.49 18.08 -5.49
N SER A 324 12.78 17.59 -6.51
CA SER A 324 12.93 18.05 -7.88
C SER A 324 11.60 17.82 -8.60
N PRO A 325 10.82 18.87 -8.86
CA PRO A 325 9.53 18.72 -9.53
C PRO A 325 9.66 18.29 -11.00
N TYR A 326 10.88 18.35 -11.56
CA TYR A 326 11.16 18.08 -12.96
C TYR A 326 11.90 16.78 -13.20
N TRP A 327 12.47 16.16 -12.17
CA TRP A 327 13.20 14.90 -12.27
C TRP A 327 12.64 13.88 -11.31
N THR A 328 12.05 12.82 -11.86
CA THR A 328 11.58 11.68 -11.08
C THR A 328 12.53 10.50 -11.30
N PHE A 329 13.00 9.90 -10.21
CA PHE A 329 13.79 8.68 -10.24
C PHE A 329 13.12 7.64 -9.34
N ASN A 330 12.77 6.50 -9.92
CA ASN A 330 12.13 5.39 -9.24
C ASN A 330 12.83 4.09 -9.60
N SER A 331 13.11 3.25 -8.61
CA SER A 331 13.67 1.92 -8.78
C SER A 331 12.80 0.91 -8.05
N ASN A 332 12.53 -0.21 -8.70
CA ASN A 332 11.89 -1.38 -8.12
C ASN A 332 12.55 -2.61 -8.73
N VAL A 333 13.70 -3.00 -8.17
CA VAL A 333 14.45 -4.19 -8.58
C VAL A 333 14.09 -5.33 -7.64
N ASN A 334 13.79 -6.49 -8.22
CA ASN A 334 13.55 -7.75 -7.53
C ASN A 334 14.11 -8.86 -8.43
N PHE A 335 15.36 -9.24 -8.15
CA PHE A 335 16.12 -10.21 -8.92
C PHE A 335 16.44 -11.43 -8.06
N ILE A 336 16.27 -12.61 -8.64
CA ILE A 336 16.69 -13.88 -8.03
C ILE A 336 17.59 -14.66 -8.99
N SER A 337 18.72 -15.15 -8.52
CA SER A 337 19.75 -15.74 -9.38
C SER A 337 19.33 -17.03 -10.07
N ASP A 338 18.53 -17.87 -9.41
CA ASP A 338 18.13 -19.20 -9.89
C ASP A 338 16.77 -19.20 -10.62
N ASN A 339 16.14 -18.03 -10.79
CA ASN A 339 14.83 -17.86 -11.42
C ASN A 339 13.72 -18.76 -10.80
N ASN A 340 13.90 -19.22 -9.55
CA ASN A 340 12.96 -20.08 -8.86
C ASN A 340 12.56 -19.50 -7.49
N SER A 341 11.29 -19.12 -7.35
CA SER A 341 10.73 -18.62 -6.08
C SER A 341 10.59 -19.70 -5.01
N LYS A 342 10.46 -20.97 -5.41
CA LYS A 342 10.19 -22.08 -4.48
C LYS A 342 11.43 -22.51 -3.70
N ASN A 343 12.61 -22.28 -4.27
CA ASN A 343 13.90 -22.55 -3.64
C ASN A 343 14.26 -21.42 -2.67
N ASP A 344 13.58 -21.32 -1.52
CA ASP A 344 13.85 -20.28 -0.53
C ASP A 344 13.84 -20.88 0.88
N LEU A 345 14.78 -20.44 1.73
CA LEU A 345 14.74 -20.78 3.15
C LEU A 345 13.51 -20.19 3.84
N ASN A 346 13.00 -19.07 3.34
CA ASN A 346 11.89 -18.31 3.92
C ASN A 346 10.63 -18.42 3.05
N LEU A 347 10.34 -19.61 2.52
CA LEU A 347 9.27 -19.81 1.56
C LEU A 347 7.89 -19.48 2.13
N THR A 348 7.31 -18.37 1.67
CA THR A 348 5.93 -17.96 1.96
C THR A 348 4.96 -18.48 0.89
N THR A 349 3.68 -18.53 1.22
CA THR A 349 2.62 -18.92 0.28
C THR A 349 2.60 -18.08 -0.99
N ASP A 350 2.78 -16.77 -0.89
CA ASP A 350 2.69 -15.88 -2.05
C ASP A 350 3.90 -16.03 -2.97
N ASN A 351 5.09 -16.23 -2.37
CA ASN A 351 6.29 -16.58 -3.13
C ASN A 351 6.11 -17.93 -3.84
N TYR A 352 5.43 -18.91 -3.24
CA TYR A 352 5.24 -20.25 -3.83
C TYR A 352 4.59 -20.23 -5.22
N PHE A 353 3.62 -19.35 -5.44
CA PHE A 353 2.92 -19.22 -6.73
C PHE A 353 3.54 -18.17 -7.66
N ARG A 354 4.53 -17.41 -7.18
CA ARG A 354 5.15 -16.33 -7.96
C ARG A 354 6.13 -16.90 -8.98
N ASN A 355 5.76 -16.86 -10.25
CA ASN A 355 6.59 -17.36 -11.35
C ASN A 355 7.20 -16.26 -12.22
N SER A 356 6.88 -14.97 -11.97
CA SER A 356 7.40 -13.84 -12.73
C SER A 356 8.03 -12.83 -11.78
N PHE A 357 9.25 -12.39 -12.08
CA PHE A 357 10.00 -11.39 -11.33
C PHE A 357 10.28 -10.22 -12.25
N ASN A 358 9.82 -9.03 -11.86
CA ASN A 358 9.97 -7.82 -12.67
C ASN A 358 10.86 -6.84 -11.91
N SER A 359 11.85 -6.33 -12.60
CA SER A 359 12.77 -5.31 -12.12
C SER A 359 12.76 -4.13 -13.06
N ASP A 360 12.49 -2.94 -12.55
CA ASP A 360 12.40 -1.72 -13.35
C ASP A 360 13.15 -0.56 -12.68
N ILE A 361 14.01 0.11 -13.44
CA ILE A 361 14.65 1.37 -13.04
C ILE A 361 14.19 2.42 -14.03
N ASN A 362 13.57 3.49 -13.52
CA ASN A 362 12.96 4.55 -14.33
C ASN A 362 13.52 5.92 -13.92
N LEU A 363 13.94 6.69 -14.90
CA LEU A 363 14.31 8.09 -14.75
C LEU A 363 13.51 8.92 -15.75
N THR A 364 12.75 9.89 -15.27
CA THR A 364 11.95 10.78 -16.13
C THR A 364 12.28 12.23 -15.85
N ARG A 365 12.24 13.04 -16.92
CA ARG A 365 12.41 14.47 -16.90
C ARG A 365 11.24 15.16 -17.58
N ASP A 366 10.56 16.02 -16.83
CA ASP A 366 9.58 16.96 -17.37
C ASP A 366 10.27 18.30 -17.68
N PHE A 367 10.09 18.86 -18.87
CA PHE A 367 10.68 20.14 -19.26
C PHE A 367 9.70 21.29 -19.00
N PRO A 368 9.97 22.20 -18.04
CA PRO A 368 9.04 23.28 -17.69
C PRO A 368 8.83 24.24 -18.86
N GLY A 369 7.58 24.64 -19.08
CA GLY A 369 7.21 25.56 -20.17
C GLY A 369 7.31 24.97 -21.58
N LYS A 370 7.77 23.71 -21.73
CA LYS A 370 7.82 22.98 -22.99
C LYS A 370 6.86 21.79 -22.92
N PRO A 371 6.15 21.44 -24.00
CA PRO A 371 5.27 20.27 -24.01
C PRO A 371 6.07 18.96 -24.12
N ILE A 372 7.26 18.86 -23.54
CA ILE A 372 8.20 17.75 -23.74
C ILE A 372 8.39 17.01 -22.42
N LYS A 373 8.27 15.69 -22.47
CA LYS A 373 8.63 14.76 -21.40
C LYS A 373 9.62 13.75 -21.94
N MET A 374 10.71 13.51 -21.23
CA MET A 374 11.70 12.50 -21.59
C MET A 374 11.80 11.46 -20.48
N GLY A 375 12.09 10.23 -20.83
CA GLY A 375 12.32 9.17 -19.86
C GLY A 375 13.29 8.14 -20.37
N THR A 376 13.96 7.50 -19.44
CA THR A 376 14.75 6.30 -19.69
C THR A 376 14.35 5.21 -18.70
N LYS A 377 14.31 3.98 -19.19
CA LYS A 377 13.92 2.80 -18.42
C LYS A 377 14.85 1.64 -18.70
N ILE A 378 15.21 0.92 -17.66
CA ILE A 378 15.81 -0.41 -17.72
C ILE A 378 14.78 -1.38 -17.16
N SER A 379 14.48 -2.46 -17.88
CA SER A 379 13.49 -3.46 -17.49
C SER A 379 14.07 -4.86 -17.63
N LEU A 380 13.98 -5.65 -16.57
CA LEU A 380 14.37 -7.05 -16.55
C LEU A 380 13.19 -7.88 -16.04
N ARG A 381 12.79 -8.88 -16.84
CA ARG A 381 11.70 -9.79 -16.49
C ARG A 381 12.18 -11.23 -16.51
N GLN A 382 12.11 -11.91 -15.38
CA GLN A 382 12.43 -13.33 -15.25
C GLN A 382 11.13 -14.14 -15.18
N ASN A 383 11.08 -15.30 -15.85
CA ASN A 383 9.96 -16.23 -15.78
C ASN A 383 10.47 -17.65 -15.42
N GLY A 384 10.09 -18.12 -14.23
CA GLY A 384 10.54 -19.40 -13.69
C GLY A 384 9.92 -20.63 -14.36
N ILE A 385 8.80 -20.48 -15.08
CA ILE A 385 8.18 -21.59 -15.83
C ILE A 385 8.92 -21.83 -17.14
N SER A 386 9.11 -20.77 -17.94
CA SER A 386 9.79 -20.85 -19.24
C SER A 386 11.32 -20.79 -19.13
N LYS A 387 11.87 -20.65 -17.92
CA LYS A 387 13.31 -20.58 -17.63
C LYS A 387 14.05 -19.54 -18.49
N ASN A 388 13.41 -18.39 -18.70
CA ASN A 388 13.94 -17.34 -19.55
C ASN A 388 13.93 -15.98 -18.87
N ILE A 389 14.80 -15.11 -19.36
CA ILE A 389 15.01 -13.75 -18.88
C ILE A 389 14.92 -12.82 -20.09
N SER A 390 14.03 -11.85 -19.99
CA SER A 390 13.86 -10.77 -20.97
C SER A 390 14.46 -9.49 -20.40
N LEU A 391 15.58 -9.05 -20.97
CA LEU A 391 16.24 -7.79 -20.62
C LEU A 391 15.95 -6.75 -21.71
N THR A 392 15.42 -5.60 -21.31
CA THR A 392 15.23 -4.43 -22.19
C THR A 392 15.97 -3.26 -21.60
N SER A 393 17.09 -2.88 -22.22
CA SER A 393 17.99 -1.84 -21.71
C SER A 393 18.89 -1.25 -22.80
N PRO A 394 18.95 0.09 -22.94
CA PRO A 394 18.02 1.07 -22.39
C PRO A 394 16.73 1.14 -23.22
N ILE A 395 15.65 1.58 -22.59
CA ILE A 395 14.49 2.16 -23.27
C ILE A 395 14.62 3.67 -23.08
N ILE A 396 14.48 4.44 -24.15
CA ILE A 396 14.50 5.91 -24.14
C ILE A 396 13.20 6.36 -24.79
N ASN A 397 12.42 7.18 -24.09
CA ASN A 397 11.20 7.77 -24.62
C ASN A 397 11.24 9.29 -24.57
N ILE A 398 10.70 9.92 -25.60
CA ILE A 398 10.47 11.35 -25.67
C ILE A 398 9.03 11.54 -26.13
N ASN A 399 8.20 12.12 -25.27
CA ASN A 399 6.79 12.37 -25.52
C ASN A 399 6.56 13.87 -25.57
N VAL A 400 6.17 14.37 -26.74
CA VAL A 400 5.74 15.74 -26.96
C VAL A 400 4.22 15.79 -26.88
N SER A 401 3.72 16.35 -25.78
CA SER A 401 2.29 16.58 -25.54
C SER A 401 1.68 17.46 -26.62
N ARG A 402 0.37 17.31 -26.83
CA ARG A 402 -0.38 18.04 -27.86
C ARG A 402 -0.13 19.55 -27.75
N PHE A 403 0.45 20.14 -28.79
CA PHE A 403 0.60 21.58 -28.93
C PHE A 403 -0.13 22.08 -30.18
N PHE A 404 -0.51 23.36 -30.18
CA PHE A 404 -1.30 23.98 -31.26
C PHE A 404 -0.45 25.01 -32.01
N PRO A 405 0.28 24.61 -33.07
CA PRO A 405 1.25 25.48 -33.74
C PRO A 405 0.61 26.76 -34.30
N PHE A 406 -0.63 26.68 -34.79
CA PHE A 406 -1.30 27.81 -35.45
C PHE A 406 -2.15 28.67 -34.52
N LYS A 407 -2.32 28.29 -33.24
CA LYS A 407 -3.20 29.01 -32.30
C LYS A 407 -2.82 30.47 -32.10
N LYS A 408 -1.52 30.79 -32.14
CA LYS A 408 -1.01 32.17 -31.98
C LYS A 408 -1.01 32.97 -33.28
N ILE A 409 -1.01 32.28 -34.43
CA ILE A 409 -0.86 32.89 -35.76
C ILE A 409 -2.24 33.19 -36.36
N ILE A 410 -3.20 32.28 -36.22
CA ILE A 410 -4.53 32.36 -36.83
C ILE A 410 -5.56 32.74 -35.76
N LYS A 411 -6.14 33.94 -35.86
CA LYS A 411 -7.23 34.41 -34.98
C LYS A 411 -8.55 33.73 -35.37
N GLU A 412 -9.32 33.28 -34.37
CA GLU A 412 -10.59 32.56 -34.51
C GLU A 412 -11.75 33.46 -34.99
N LYS A 413 -11.73 33.90 -36.26
CA LYS A 413 -12.78 34.76 -36.84
C LYS A 413 -13.97 33.96 -37.40
N ASN A 414 -13.68 32.89 -38.16
CA ASN A 414 -14.66 32.05 -38.86
C ASN A 414 -14.50 30.57 -38.46
N SER A 415 -15.51 29.72 -38.72
CA SER A 415 -15.50 28.29 -38.37
C SER A 415 -14.27 27.52 -38.88
N LEU A 416 -13.80 27.81 -40.10
CA LEU A 416 -12.58 27.20 -40.65
C LEU A 416 -11.32 27.64 -39.87
N SER A 417 -11.20 28.93 -39.55
CA SER A 417 -10.08 29.45 -38.75
C SER A 417 -10.07 28.87 -37.33
N GLN A 418 -11.24 28.52 -36.77
CA GLN A 418 -11.35 27.80 -35.49
C GLN A 418 -10.86 26.36 -35.61
N ILE A 419 -11.12 25.68 -36.72
CA ILE A 419 -10.65 24.29 -36.93
C ILE A 419 -9.13 24.26 -37.10
N ILE A 420 -8.56 25.18 -37.88
CA ILE A 420 -7.12 25.23 -38.15
C ILE A 420 -6.35 25.67 -36.90
N SER A 421 -6.84 26.66 -36.15
CA SER A 421 -6.21 27.08 -34.89
C SER A 421 -6.24 25.99 -33.80
N ARG A 422 -7.19 25.04 -33.87
CA ARG A 422 -7.31 23.85 -32.99
C ARG A 422 -6.58 22.61 -33.51
N LEU A 423 -5.88 22.71 -34.64
CA LEU A 423 -5.01 21.65 -35.13
C LEU A 423 -3.90 21.42 -34.11
N GLY A 424 -3.89 20.23 -33.51
CA GLY A 424 -2.91 19.85 -32.52
C GLY A 424 -1.98 18.78 -33.06
N ILE A 425 -0.71 18.91 -32.69
CA ILE A 425 0.34 17.97 -33.04
C ILE A 425 0.85 17.30 -31.77
N THR A 426 0.94 15.98 -31.79
CA THR A 426 1.59 15.15 -30.77
C THR A 426 2.73 14.39 -31.45
N TYR A 427 3.88 14.27 -30.80
CA TYR A 427 5.01 13.49 -31.31
C TYR A 427 5.55 12.58 -30.22
N ASN A 428 5.78 11.31 -30.54
CA ASN A 428 6.41 10.34 -29.64
C ASN A 428 7.61 9.70 -30.33
N PHE A 429 8.70 9.58 -29.59
CA PHE A 429 9.90 8.85 -29.97
C PHE A 429 10.19 7.80 -28.90
N GLU A 430 10.52 6.60 -29.33
CA GLU A 430 10.94 5.49 -28.50
C GLU A 430 12.16 4.83 -29.14
N GLY A 431 13.26 4.73 -28.42
CA GLY A 431 14.39 3.87 -28.76
C GLY A 431 14.47 2.77 -27.73
N GLN A 432 14.66 1.52 -28.15
CA GLN A 432 14.84 0.42 -27.20
C GLN A 432 15.87 -0.58 -27.70
N ASN A 433 16.45 -1.29 -26.75
CA ASN A 433 17.31 -2.44 -26.99
C ASN A 433 16.84 -3.61 -26.12
N ARG A 434 16.64 -4.79 -26.70
CA ARG A 434 16.00 -5.95 -26.06
C ARG A 434 16.71 -7.25 -26.38
N THR A 435 16.81 -8.13 -25.41
CA THR A 435 17.24 -9.53 -25.58
C THR A 435 16.33 -10.46 -24.76
N ILE A 436 16.20 -11.70 -25.20
CA ILE A 436 15.53 -12.79 -24.46
C ILE A 436 16.45 -13.99 -24.50
N PHE A 437 16.85 -14.49 -23.34
CA PHE A 437 17.81 -15.58 -23.21
C PHE A 437 17.40 -16.56 -22.10
N ALA A 438 17.96 -17.77 -22.12
CA ALA A 438 17.74 -18.78 -21.09
C ALA A 438 18.48 -18.40 -19.79
N ASP A 439 17.86 -18.62 -18.62
CA ASP A 439 18.46 -18.31 -17.32
C ASP A 439 19.81 -19.02 -17.09
N SER A 440 19.98 -20.21 -17.67
CA SER A 440 21.21 -20.99 -17.66
C SER A 440 22.44 -20.25 -18.22
N LEU A 441 22.24 -19.25 -19.09
CA LEU A 441 23.36 -18.45 -19.60
C LEU A 441 23.95 -17.52 -18.52
N ILE A 442 23.15 -17.06 -17.54
CA ILE A 442 23.67 -16.29 -16.40
C ILE A 442 24.39 -17.21 -15.43
N THR A 443 23.80 -18.37 -15.10
CA THR A 443 24.42 -19.31 -14.15
C THR A 443 25.74 -19.85 -14.68
N ASN A 444 25.85 -20.07 -15.99
CA ASN A 444 27.07 -20.52 -16.66
C ASN A 444 28.00 -19.36 -17.07
N SER A 445 27.68 -18.11 -16.70
CA SER A 445 28.47 -16.91 -17.01
C SER A 445 28.76 -16.68 -18.51
N ASN A 446 27.85 -17.10 -19.40
CA ASN A 446 28.01 -16.97 -20.86
C ASN A 446 27.38 -15.66 -21.36
N PHE A 447 28.01 -14.54 -21.01
CA PHE A 447 27.52 -13.20 -21.37
C PHE A 447 27.69 -12.86 -22.86
N SER A 448 28.62 -13.51 -23.57
CA SER A 448 28.80 -13.31 -25.02
C SER A 448 27.54 -13.69 -25.78
N ARG A 449 26.99 -14.89 -25.54
CA ARG A 449 25.75 -15.34 -26.18
C ARG A 449 24.55 -14.46 -25.87
N ILE A 450 24.53 -13.83 -24.69
CA ILE A 450 23.48 -12.87 -24.32
C ILE A 450 23.62 -11.58 -25.15
N SER A 451 24.86 -11.10 -25.32
CA SER A 451 25.19 -9.92 -26.13
C SER A 451 24.77 -10.09 -27.59
N ASP A 452 25.04 -11.27 -28.17
CA ASP A 452 24.73 -11.57 -29.58
C ASP A 452 23.22 -11.61 -29.89
N GLN A 453 22.39 -11.77 -28.85
CA GLN A 453 20.93 -11.84 -28.97
C GLN A 453 20.22 -10.49 -28.83
N PHE A 454 20.96 -9.39 -28.65
CA PHE A 454 20.35 -8.07 -28.55
C PHE A 454 19.81 -7.56 -29.88
N GLN A 455 18.63 -6.99 -29.78
CA GLN A 455 17.88 -6.38 -30.87
C GLN A 455 17.58 -4.93 -30.51
N ASN A 456 18.05 -4.00 -31.33
CA ASN A 456 17.91 -2.56 -31.14
C ASN A 456 17.07 -1.91 -32.25
N GLY A 457 16.54 -0.73 -31.99
CA GLY A 457 15.68 -0.04 -32.95
C GLY A 457 15.07 1.24 -32.38
N ILE A 458 14.40 1.99 -33.26
CA ILE A 458 13.71 3.24 -32.93
C ILE A 458 12.30 3.22 -33.54
N ASN A 459 11.31 3.66 -32.78
CA ASN A 459 9.94 3.87 -33.23
C ASN A 459 9.53 5.33 -32.98
N GLN A 460 9.08 6.00 -34.03
CA GLN A 460 8.61 7.38 -33.98
C GLN A 460 7.16 7.44 -34.44
N SER A 461 6.36 8.30 -33.84
CA SER A 461 4.97 8.54 -34.24
C SER A 461 4.61 10.01 -34.12
N MET A 462 3.90 10.53 -35.10
CA MET A 462 3.36 11.87 -35.13
C MET A 462 1.86 11.78 -35.39
N ILE A 463 1.08 12.47 -34.56
CA ILE A 463 -0.38 12.54 -34.68
C ILE A 463 -0.76 13.99 -34.90
N VAL A 464 -1.40 14.27 -36.03
CA VAL A 464 -2.00 15.57 -36.34
C VAL A 464 -3.50 15.41 -36.25
N GLN A 465 -4.17 16.15 -35.37
CA GLN A 465 -5.61 16.02 -35.18
C GLN A 465 -6.30 17.36 -34.93
N THR A 466 -7.53 17.50 -35.38
CA THR A 466 -8.40 18.64 -35.06
C THR A 466 -9.82 18.14 -34.76
N THR A 467 -10.64 18.96 -34.11
CA THR A 467 -12.03 18.62 -33.79
C THR A 467 -12.95 19.77 -34.18
N ALA A 468 -13.98 19.46 -34.95
CA ALA A 468 -15.01 20.39 -35.38
C ALA A 468 -16.40 19.95 -34.89
N GLY A 469 -17.26 20.91 -34.57
CA GLY A 469 -18.67 20.66 -34.27
C GLY A 469 -19.53 20.88 -35.51
N LEU A 470 -20.39 19.92 -35.84
CA LEU A 470 -21.42 20.00 -36.89
C LEU A 470 -22.79 20.16 -36.24
N PHE A 471 -23.75 20.79 -36.95
CA PHE A 471 -25.14 20.97 -36.49
C PHE A 471 -25.23 21.55 -35.05
N LYS A 472 -24.66 22.74 -34.83
CA LYS A 472 -24.59 23.38 -33.49
C LYS A 472 -23.96 22.49 -32.42
N ASN A 473 -22.88 21.78 -32.78
CA ASN A 473 -22.11 20.89 -31.90
C ASN A 473 -22.85 19.61 -31.45
N THR A 474 -23.96 19.27 -32.11
CA THR A 474 -24.68 18.00 -31.90
C THR A 474 -23.83 16.80 -32.31
N TRP A 475 -23.13 16.93 -33.44
CA TRP A 475 -22.18 15.94 -33.92
C TRP A 475 -20.78 16.51 -33.84
N LYS A 476 -19.83 15.75 -33.31
CA LYS A 476 -18.42 16.12 -33.27
C LYS A 476 -17.66 15.25 -34.26
N ILE A 477 -16.96 15.90 -35.19
CA ILE A 477 -16.06 15.25 -36.14
C ILE A 477 -14.61 15.52 -35.76
N THR A 478 -13.80 14.47 -35.70
CA THR A 478 -12.38 14.52 -35.32
C THR A 478 -11.56 13.80 -36.40
N PRO A 479 -11.12 14.52 -37.45
CA PRO A 479 -10.12 14.00 -38.38
C PRO A 479 -8.74 13.99 -37.72
N SER A 480 -7.97 12.94 -38.01
CA SER A 480 -6.62 12.73 -37.52
C SER A 480 -5.76 11.99 -38.55
N LEU A 481 -4.51 12.42 -38.67
CA LEU A 481 -3.48 11.80 -39.48
C LEU A 481 -2.39 11.27 -38.55
N ASN A 482 -2.15 9.96 -38.59
CA ASN A 482 -1.11 9.29 -37.82
C ASN A 482 -0.01 8.85 -38.78
N TYR A 483 1.19 9.40 -38.61
CA TYR A 483 2.38 8.94 -39.30
C TYR A 483 3.29 8.25 -38.29
N GLY A 484 3.77 7.06 -38.60
CA GLY A 484 4.73 6.34 -37.80
C GLY A 484 5.89 5.84 -38.64
N ASN A 485 7.02 5.70 -37.97
CA ASN A 485 8.28 5.35 -38.56
C ASN A 485 9.03 4.39 -37.62
N LYS A 486 9.34 3.20 -38.10
CA LYS A 486 10.06 2.16 -37.36
C LYS A 486 11.40 1.91 -38.03
N ILE A 487 12.47 2.15 -37.31
CA ILE A 487 13.85 1.92 -37.73
C ILE A 487 14.37 0.70 -36.96
N ASN A 488 14.94 -0.25 -37.69
CA ASN A 488 15.62 -1.41 -37.13
C ASN A 488 17.07 -1.43 -37.67
N PHE A 489 18.00 -1.97 -36.87
CA PHE A 489 19.41 -2.14 -37.26
C PHE A 489 19.77 -3.59 -37.59
N GLN A 490 18.75 -4.45 -37.59
CA GLN A 490 18.77 -5.86 -37.88
C GLN A 490 17.66 -6.15 -38.89
N GLN A 491 17.99 -6.95 -39.89
CA GLN A 491 17.06 -7.46 -40.89
C GLN A 491 17.25 -8.97 -41.00
N ILE A 492 16.24 -9.66 -41.50
CA ILE A 492 16.40 -11.05 -41.89
C ILE A 492 16.66 -11.16 -43.39
N LYS A 493 17.49 -12.14 -43.74
CA LYS A 493 17.63 -12.64 -45.10
C LYS A 493 17.20 -14.10 -45.11
N LYS A 494 16.39 -14.47 -46.10
CA LYS A 494 16.02 -15.87 -46.32
C LYS A 494 16.89 -16.39 -47.44
N GLU A 495 17.44 -17.58 -47.26
CA GLU A 495 18.24 -18.27 -48.26
C GLU A 495 17.74 -19.70 -48.41
N TYR A 496 17.85 -20.24 -49.62
CA TYR A 496 17.48 -21.62 -49.90
C TYR A 496 18.68 -22.54 -49.63
N ASP A 497 18.50 -23.54 -48.76
CA ASP A 497 19.47 -24.61 -48.61
C ASP A 497 19.07 -25.80 -49.49
N VAL A 498 19.91 -26.08 -50.48
CA VAL A 498 19.75 -27.19 -51.43
C VAL A 498 19.81 -28.54 -50.72
N THR A 499 20.57 -28.64 -49.62
CA THR A 499 20.82 -29.91 -48.91
C THR A 499 19.63 -30.34 -48.08
N SER A 500 18.99 -29.40 -47.38
CA SER A 500 17.84 -29.66 -46.51
C SER A 500 16.48 -29.40 -47.18
N ASN A 501 16.48 -28.96 -48.45
CA ASN A 501 15.31 -28.47 -49.20
C ASN A 501 14.41 -27.58 -48.33
N SER A 502 15.03 -26.60 -47.68
CA SER A 502 14.34 -25.74 -46.71
C SER A 502 14.88 -24.32 -46.70
N THR A 503 14.06 -23.40 -46.21
CA THR A 503 14.42 -21.98 -46.10
C THR A 503 15.21 -21.75 -44.81
N ILE A 504 16.46 -21.33 -44.94
CA ILE A 504 17.28 -20.83 -43.82
C ILE A 504 16.99 -19.34 -43.63
N ILE A 505 16.89 -18.91 -42.38
CA ILE A 505 16.64 -17.50 -42.02
C ILE A 505 17.84 -17.00 -41.24
N ASP A 506 18.63 -16.14 -41.86
CA ASP A 506 19.77 -15.47 -41.25
C ASP A 506 19.40 -14.04 -40.81
N THR A 507 20.05 -13.54 -39.76
CA THR A 507 19.85 -12.17 -39.25
C THR A 507 21.10 -11.33 -39.54
N ILE A 508 20.95 -10.31 -40.38
CA ILE A 508 22.03 -9.41 -40.79
C ILE A 508 21.93 -8.07 -40.07
N SER A 509 23.06 -7.50 -39.67
CA SER A 509 23.15 -6.16 -39.07
C SER A 509 23.06 -5.06 -40.14
N LYS A 510 21.86 -4.82 -40.66
CA LYS A 510 21.58 -3.82 -41.71
C LYS A 510 20.53 -2.82 -41.27
N TYR A 511 20.84 -1.53 -41.41
CA TYR A 511 19.87 -0.45 -41.22
C TYR A 511 18.69 -0.60 -42.18
N GLY A 512 17.47 -0.50 -41.64
CA GLY A 512 16.27 -0.41 -42.46
C GLY A 512 15.13 0.28 -41.74
N MET A 513 14.21 0.81 -42.53
CA MET A 513 13.12 1.65 -42.05
C MET A 513 11.80 1.20 -42.66
N SER A 514 10.74 1.20 -41.85
CA SER A 514 9.37 0.94 -42.30
C SER A 514 8.45 2.08 -41.86
N HIS A 515 7.51 2.43 -42.73
CA HIS A 515 6.56 3.51 -42.48
C HIS A 515 5.16 2.94 -42.23
N ASN A 516 4.36 3.69 -41.47
CA ASN A 516 2.94 3.47 -41.36
C ASN A 516 2.23 4.82 -41.40
N LEU A 517 1.21 4.93 -42.24
CA LEU A 517 0.37 6.11 -42.33
C LEU A 517 -1.06 5.66 -42.12
N SER A 518 -1.84 6.36 -41.29
CA SER A 518 -3.28 6.15 -41.21
C SER A 518 -4.03 7.46 -41.10
N PHE A 519 -5.08 7.59 -41.89
CA PHE A 519 -6.04 8.67 -41.82
C PHE A 519 -7.28 8.17 -41.10
N ASN A 520 -7.67 8.83 -40.01
CA ASN A 520 -8.81 8.43 -39.20
C ASN A 520 -9.77 9.61 -39.02
N THR A 521 -11.04 9.41 -39.32
CA THR A 521 -12.10 10.40 -39.09
C THR A 521 -13.16 9.79 -38.17
N GLN A 522 -13.24 10.33 -36.96
CA GLN A 522 -14.24 9.91 -35.97
C GLN A 522 -15.41 10.89 -35.91
N ILE A 523 -16.63 10.38 -35.97
CA ILE A 523 -17.87 11.12 -35.76
C ILE A 523 -18.57 10.55 -34.52
N THR A 524 -18.98 11.41 -33.58
CA THR A 524 -19.68 11.00 -32.36
C THR A 524 -20.76 12.01 -31.94
N THR A 525 -21.79 11.51 -31.28
CA THR A 525 -22.87 12.32 -30.66
C THR A 525 -23.31 11.65 -29.36
N THR A 526 -24.15 12.31 -28.56
CA THR A 526 -24.76 11.75 -27.35
C THR A 526 -26.25 12.01 -27.40
N ILE A 527 -27.03 10.93 -27.35
CA ILE A 527 -28.49 10.92 -27.40
C ILE A 527 -29.01 10.57 -26.01
N PHE A 528 -29.95 11.37 -25.50
CA PHE A 528 -30.61 11.15 -24.22
C PHE A 528 -32.07 10.77 -24.44
N SER A 529 -32.45 9.57 -23.97
CA SER A 529 -33.82 9.07 -24.01
C SER A 529 -34.35 8.88 -22.58
N TYR A 530 -35.63 9.21 -22.36
CA TYR A 530 -36.28 9.08 -21.05
C TYR A 530 -37.57 8.27 -21.19
N TYR A 531 -37.63 7.15 -20.46
CA TYR A 531 -38.79 6.28 -20.41
C TYR A 531 -39.44 6.41 -19.03
N LYS A 532 -40.73 6.77 -18.99
CA LYS A 532 -41.52 6.83 -17.76
C LYS A 532 -42.23 5.50 -17.57
N PHE A 533 -42.08 4.89 -16.40
CA PHE A 533 -42.84 3.68 -16.06
C PHE A 533 -44.06 4.04 -15.21
N ILE A 534 -45.17 3.35 -15.46
CA ILE A 534 -46.41 3.47 -14.69
C ILE A 534 -46.26 2.63 -13.40
N GLY A 535 -46.34 3.25 -12.23
CA GLY A 535 -46.22 2.56 -10.93
C GLY A 535 -45.88 3.50 -9.77
N PRO A 536 -45.90 3.01 -8.51
CA PRO A 536 -45.63 3.83 -7.35
C PRO A 536 -44.22 4.46 -7.42
N LYS A 537 -44.14 5.76 -7.14
CA LYS A 537 -42.93 6.62 -7.18
C LYS A 537 -42.42 7.00 -8.58
N GLU A 538 -43.19 6.73 -9.64
CA GLU A 538 -42.98 7.18 -11.02
C GLU A 538 -41.50 7.09 -11.47
N PRO A 539 -40.89 5.88 -11.48
CA PRO A 539 -39.49 5.75 -11.86
C PRO A 539 -39.29 6.18 -13.31
N ILE A 540 -38.28 7.03 -13.52
CA ILE A 540 -37.85 7.45 -14.86
C ILE A 540 -36.56 6.70 -15.18
N LEU A 541 -36.55 5.93 -16.26
CA LEU A 541 -35.35 5.34 -16.83
C LEU A 541 -34.77 6.30 -17.86
N ARG A 542 -33.57 6.77 -17.58
CA ARG A 542 -32.74 7.53 -18.51
C ARG A 542 -31.81 6.55 -19.23
N HIS A 543 -31.87 6.56 -20.54
CA HIS A 543 -30.92 5.88 -21.42
C HIS A 543 -30.03 6.92 -22.09
N VAL A 544 -28.72 6.77 -21.91
CA VAL A 544 -27.71 7.59 -22.58
C VAL A 544 -27.05 6.73 -23.64
N LEU A 545 -27.26 7.06 -24.91
CA LEU A 545 -26.68 6.38 -26.06
C LEU A 545 -25.61 7.29 -26.69
N THR A 546 -24.36 6.84 -26.74
CA THR A 546 -23.26 7.55 -27.40
C THR A 546 -22.78 6.72 -28.57
N PRO A 547 -23.34 6.92 -29.79
CA PRO A 547 -22.82 6.28 -30.97
C PRO A 547 -21.52 6.94 -31.41
N SER A 548 -20.62 6.13 -31.95
CA SER A 548 -19.37 6.60 -32.55
C SER A 548 -19.06 5.79 -33.80
N PHE A 549 -18.73 6.49 -34.87
CA PHE A 549 -18.34 5.93 -36.15
C PHE A 549 -16.93 6.43 -36.47
N THR A 550 -16.00 5.53 -36.75
CA THR A 550 -14.62 5.88 -37.09
C THR A 550 -14.27 5.25 -38.42
N PHE A 551 -14.10 6.08 -39.45
CA PHE A 551 -13.53 5.65 -40.70
C PHE A 551 -12.01 5.72 -40.62
N SER A 552 -11.32 4.64 -40.96
CA SER A 552 -9.86 4.52 -40.91
C SER A 552 -9.35 4.02 -42.25
N TYR A 553 -8.48 4.79 -42.89
CA TYR A 553 -7.77 4.41 -44.10
C TYR A 553 -6.28 4.27 -43.82
N THR A 554 -5.73 3.08 -44.07
CA THR A 554 -4.31 2.77 -43.88
C THR A 554 -3.75 2.21 -45.19
N PRO A 555 -2.97 2.99 -45.97
CA PRO A 555 -2.30 2.48 -47.15
C PRO A 555 -1.17 1.50 -46.77
N ASN A 556 -0.91 0.54 -47.66
CA ASN A 556 0.21 -0.37 -47.58
C ASN A 556 1.49 0.36 -48.01
N LEU A 557 2.38 0.59 -47.06
CA LEU A 557 3.72 1.15 -47.27
C LEU A 557 4.82 0.14 -46.92
N SER A 558 4.54 -1.17 -47.03
CA SER A 558 5.49 -2.22 -46.69
C SER A 558 6.50 -2.47 -47.82
N ASN A 559 7.79 -2.53 -47.45
CA ASN A 559 8.88 -2.95 -48.33
C ASN A 559 9.09 -4.46 -48.17
N ASN A 560 8.20 -5.26 -48.76
CA ASN A 560 8.35 -6.72 -48.76
C ASN A 560 9.30 -7.16 -49.87
N ILE A 561 10.04 -8.24 -49.62
CA ILE A 561 10.92 -8.88 -50.60
C ILE A 561 10.26 -10.20 -50.99
N THR A 562 10.20 -10.48 -52.29
CA THR A 562 9.77 -11.76 -52.84
C THR A 562 10.99 -12.43 -53.46
N ASP A 563 11.37 -13.60 -52.95
CA ASP A 563 12.55 -14.34 -53.41
C ASP A 563 12.24 -15.85 -53.48
N SER A 564 12.90 -16.58 -54.38
CA SER A 564 12.68 -18.02 -54.63
C SER A 564 13.41 -18.89 -53.61
N VAL A 565 13.04 -18.72 -52.34
CA VAL A 565 13.73 -19.30 -51.18
C VAL A 565 12.93 -20.40 -50.46
N GLY A 566 11.74 -20.73 -50.97
CA GLY A 566 10.90 -21.79 -50.44
C GLY A 566 11.37 -23.20 -50.81
N VAL A 567 10.70 -24.19 -50.23
CA VAL A 567 10.85 -25.60 -50.63
C VAL A 567 10.63 -25.68 -52.14
N ASN A 568 11.52 -26.37 -52.86
CA ASN A 568 11.51 -26.44 -54.33
C ASN A 568 11.62 -25.07 -55.03
N MET A 569 12.28 -24.08 -54.41
CA MET A 569 12.45 -22.71 -54.94
C MET A 569 11.13 -21.94 -55.12
N GLU A 570 10.08 -22.33 -54.40
CA GLU A 570 8.82 -21.58 -54.38
C GLU A 570 9.05 -20.13 -53.90
N PRO A 571 8.45 -19.12 -54.57
CA PRO A 571 8.64 -17.72 -54.21
C PRO A 571 7.99 -17.43 -52.85
N ILE A 572 8.81 -17.03 -51.88
CA ILE A 572 8.36 -16.59 -50.56
C ILE A 572 8.43 -15.07 -50.48
N THR A 573 7.28 -14.45 -50.20
CA THR A 573 7.24 -13.03 -49.85
C THR A 573 7.38 -12.86 -48.34
N TYR A 574 8.39 -12.11 -47.91
CA TYR A 574 8.63 -11.84 -46.50
C TYR A 574 9.00 -10.38 -46.26
N SER A 575 8.81 -9.93 -45.02
CA SER A 575 9.29 -8.60 -44.63
C SER A 575 10.70 -8.74 -44.03
N PRO A 576 11.67 -7.92 -44.45
CA PRO A 576 13.01 -7.92 -43.84
C PRO A 576 12.98 -7.70 -42.32
N PHE A 577 11.89 -7.15 -41.77
CA PHE A 577 11.76 -6.84 -40.35
C PHE A 577 10.87 -7.82 -39.57
N GLU A 578 10.47 -8.98 -40.12
CA GLU A 578 9.53 -9.88 -39.43
C GLU A 578 10.07 -10.45 -38.09
N ARG A 579 11.41 -10.56 -37.94
CA ARG A 579 12.09 -10.95 -36.68
C ARG A 579 12.87 -9.80 -36.02
N SER A 580 12.74 -8.57 -36.49
CA SER A 580 13.38 -7.41 -35.88
C SER A 580 12.59 -6.91 -34.67
N LEU A 581 13.22 -6.07 -33.85
CA LEU A 581 12.63 -5.51 -32.63
C LEU A 581 11.27 -4.84 -32.89
N TYR A 582 11.22 -3.95 -33.88
CA TYR A 582 9.99 -3.34 -34.35
C TYR A 582 9.50 -4.07 -35.58
N SER A 583 8.80 -5.18 -35.34
CA SER A 583 8.39 -6.06 -36.42
C SER A 583 7.33 -5.45 -37.35
N SER A 584 7.41 -5.86 -38.62
CA SER A 584 6.39 -5.63 -39.64
C SER A 584 6.10 -6.95 -40.33
N GLN A 585 4.99 -7.62 -40.02
CA GLN A 585 4.62 -8.83 -40.75
C GLN A 585 3.89 -8.49 -42.06
N VAL A 586 4.11 -9.28 -43.10
CA VAL A 586 3.51 -9.13 -44.44
C VAL A 586 1.98 -9.03 -44.37
N ASN A 587 1.34 -9.88 -43.57
CA ASN A 587 -0.14 -9.94 -43.47
C ASN A 587 -0.78 -8.83 -42.63
N THR A 588 0.01 -7.99 -41.95
CA THR A 588 -0.52 -6.96 -41.02
C THR A 588 -0.70 -5.58 -41.65
N ARG A 589 -0.25 -5.36 -42.89
CA ARG A 589 -0.23 -4.03 -43.52
C ARG A 589 -0.75 -4.02 -44.96
N LYS A 590 -1.83 -4.76 -45.24
CA LYS A 590 -2.59 -4.56 -46.49
C LYS A 590 -3.21 -3.16 -46.51
N ASN A 591 -3.57 -2.68 -47.70
CA ASN A 591 -4.48 -1.53 -47.81
C ASN A 591 -5.73 -1.86 -47.00
N GLN A 592 -6.09 -0.98 -46.07
CA GLN A 592 -7.24 -1.18 -45.19
C GLN A 592 -8.11 0.07 -45.20
N SER A 593 -9.38 -0.13 -45.48
CA SER A 593 -10.44 0.87 -45.40
C SER A 593 -11.48 0.34 -44.44
N VAL A 594 -11.47 0.78 -43.18
CA VAL A 594 -12.29 0.20 -42.12
C VAL A 594 -13.25 1.24 -41.54
N LEU A 595 -14.55 0.98 -41.58
CA LEU A 595 -15.56 1.70 -40.82
C LEU A 595 -15.83 0.97 -39.50
N ARG A 596 -15.34 1.53 -38.39
CA ARG A 596 -15.62 1.02 -37.04
C ARG A 596 -16.86 1.70 -36.50
N PHE A 597 -17.74 0.95 -35.85
CA PHE A 597 -18.88 1.47 -35.12
C PHE A 597 -18.84 1.01 -33.66
N ALA A 598 -19.21 1.89 -32.74
CA ALA A 598 -19.40 1.54 -31.34
C ALA A 598 -20.61 2.29 -30.76
N LEU A 599 -21.50 1.54 -30.13
CA LEU A 599 -22.70 2.01 -29.45
C LEU A 599 -22.51 1.83 -27.95
N ASN A 600 -22.26 2.93 -27.25
CA ASN A 600 -22.12 2.92 -25.79
C ASN A 600 -23.45 3.32 -25.14
N ASN A 601 -23.97 2.44 -24.29
CA ASN A 601 -25.26 2.58 -23.64
C ASN A 601 -25.08 2.62 -22.12
N THR A 602 -25.70 3.58 -21.45
CA THR A 602 -25.80 3.63 -19.98
C THR A 602 -27.27 3.77 -19.59
N PHE A 603 -27.71 2.99 -18.60
CA PHE A 603 -29.11 2.96 -18.15
C PHE A 603 -29.19 3.37 -16.68
N GLU A 604 -29.81 4.51 -16.40
CA GLU A 604 -29.97 5.07 -15.05
C GLU A 604 -31.45 5.14 -14.67
N ILE A 605 -31.84 4.58 -13.52
CA ILE A 605 -33.18 4.80 -12.96
C ILE A 605 -33.13 5.92 -11.92
N LYS A 606 -34.06 6.86 -12.05
CA LYS A 606 -34.36 7.90 -11.06
C LYS A 606 -35.65 7.56 -10.33
N LYS A 607 -35.60 7.41 -9.00
CA LYS A 607 -36.76 7.14 -8.13
C LYS A 607 -36.92 8.25 -7.09
N ARG A 608 -38.16 8.65 -6.77
CA ARG A 608 -38.41 9.56 -5.62
C ARG A 608 -37.95 8.90 -4.31
N SER A 609 -37.20 9.64 -3.50
CA SER A 609 -36.66 9.21 -2.20
C SER A 609 -37.13 10.13 -1.09
N LYS A 610 -37.82 9.59 -0.09
CA LYS A 610 -38.25 10.35 1.11
C LYS A 610 -37.09 10.72 2.05
N LYS A 611 -35.89 10.16 1.84
CA LYS A 611 -34.70 10.34 2.70
C LYS A 611 -33.69 11.36 2.18
N ASP A 612 -33.84 11.83 0.95
CA ASP A 612 -32.91 12.78 0.33
C ASP A 612 -33.56 14.17 0.34
N THR A 613 -33.17 14.99 1.31
CA THR A 613 -33.73 16.33 1.52
C THR A 613 -33.19 17.37 0.55
N ILE A 614 -32.18 17.06 -0.26
CA ILE A 614 -31.53 18.02 -1.17
C ILE A 614 -32.15 17.97 -2.57
N THR A 615 -32.47 16.76 -3.07
CA THR A 615 -33.06 16.62 -4.42
C THR A 615 -34.36 15.82 -4.47
N GLY A 616 -34.72 15.08 -3.42
CA GLY A 616 -35.91 14.23 -3.40
C GLY A 616 -35.85 13.01 -4.33
N PHE A 617 -34.73 12.75 -5.03
CA PHE A 617 -34.59 11.64 -5.97
C PHE A 617 -33.29 10.86 -5.81
N LYS A 618 -33.39 9.53 -5.74
CA LYS A 618 -32.24 8.63 -5.80
C LYS A 618 -32.02 8.17 -7.24
N LYS A 619 -30.82 8.41 -7.78
CA LYS A 619 -30.36 7.87 -9.07
C LYS A 619 -29.56 6.59 -8.83
N THR A 620 -29.90 5.54 -9.58
CA THR A 620 -29.19 4.24 -9.56
C THR A 620 -28.91 3.83 -10.99
N ARG A 621 -27.65 3.60 -11.34
CA ARG A 621 -27.28 2.99 -12.63
C ARG A 621 -27.59 1.51 -12.57
N ILE A 622 -28.43 0.98 -13.46
CA ILE A 622 -28.66 -0.46 -13.53
C ILE A 622 -27.55 -1.10 -14.35
N ILE A 623 -27.26 -0.48 -15.50
CA ILE A 623 -26.16 -0.84 -16.38
C ILE A 623 -25.28 0.40 -16.47
N ASP A 624 -24.06 0.28 -15.94
CA ASP A 624 -23.08 1.37 -15.96
C ASP A 624 -22.61 1.64 -17.39
N ALA A 625 -22.33 0.56 -18.13
CA ALA A 625 -21.90 0.62 -19.52
C ALA A 625 -22.25 -0.69 -20.24
N LEU A 626 -22.92 -0.58 -21.38
CA LEU A 626 -23.10 -1.63 -22.37
C LEU A 626 -22.56 -1.09 -23.70
N SER A 627 -21.41 -1.61 -24.12
CA SER A 627 -20.74 -1.24 -25.37
C SER A 627 -20.91 -2.37 -26.38
N ILE A 628 -21.48 -2.06 -27.55
CA ILE A 628 -21.55 -2.95 -28.69
C ILE A 628 -20.67 -2.35 -29.78
N SER A 629 -19.65 -3.07 -30.21
CA SER A 629 -18.69 -2.56 -31.20
C SER A 629 -18.36 -3.59 -32.27
N GLY A 630 -18.16 -3.12 -33.49
CA GLY A 630 -17.77 -3.92 -34.64
C GLY A 630 -17.08 -3.04 -35.67
N SER A 631 -16.70 -3.64 -36.78
CA SER A 631 -16.03 -2.92 -37.86
C SER A 631 -16.33 -3.58 -39.20
N TYR A 632 -16.44 -2.79 -40.25
CA TYR A 632 -16.59 -3.26 -41.62
C TYR A 632 -15.35 -2.85 -42.41
N ASP A 633 -14.62 -3.82 -42.97
CA ASP A 633 -13.42 -3.64 -43.77
C ASP A 633 -13.77 -3.75 -45.26
N PHE A 634 -13.71 -2.63 -45.98
CA PHE A 634 -14.01 -2.53 -47.41
C PHE A 634 -12.88 -3.11 -48.29
N SER A 635 -11.72 -3.42 -47.71
CA SER A 635 -10.54 -3.90 -48.46
C SER A 635 -10.37 -5.41 -48.43
N LYS A 636 -11.28 -6.15 -47.78
CA LYS A 636 -11.27 -7.62 -47.76
C LYS A 636 -12.15 -8.19 -48.87
N ASP A 637 -11.68 -9.30 -49.44
CA ASP A 637 -12.42 -10.07 -50.44
C ASP A 637 -13.58 -10.86 -49.80
N SER A 638 -13.44 -11.23 -48.53
CA SER A 638 -14.46 -11.94 -47.76
C SER A 638 -14.39 -11.60 -46.27
N MET A 639 -15.47 -11.90 -45.56
CA MET A 639 -15.58 -11.63 -44.12
C MET A 639 -15.34 -10.16 -43.74
N ASN A 640 -16.02 -9.26 -44.46
CA ASN A 640 -15.83 -7.81 -44.36
C ASN A 640 -16.30 -7.25 -43.01
N LEU A 641 -17.39 -7.79 -42.44
CA LEU A 641 -17.88 -7.42 -41.12
C LEU A 641 -17.13 -8.19 -40.04
N SER A 642 -16.42 -7.53 -39.14
CA SER A 642 -15.77 -8.21 -38.02
C SER A 642 -16.80 -8.80 -37.05
N ASP A 643 -16.36 -9.77 -36.25
CA ASP A 643 -17.08 -10.16 -35.04
C ASP A 643 -17.48 -8.94 -34.19
N ILE A 644 -18.68 -9.02 -33.62
CA ILE A 644 -19.27 -7.99 -32.77
C ILE A 644 -18.84 -8.26 -31.34
N ARG A 645 -18.15 -7.28 -30.74
CA ARG A 645 -17.77 -7.31 -29.32
C ARG A 645 -18.84 -6.62 -28.48
N ILE A 646 -19.28 -7.31 -27.44
CA ILE A 646 -20.27 -6.85 -26.47
C ILE A 646 -19.60 -6.82 -25.10
N SER A 647 -19.44 -5.62 -24.54
CA SER A 647 -18.88 -5.41 -23.20
C SER A 647 -19.95 -4.81 -22.29
N MET A 648 -20.21 -5.43 -21.16
CA MET A 648 -21.26 -5.04 -20.23
C MET A 648 -20.72 -4.93 -18.80
N ARG A 649 -21.05 -3.83 -18.12
CA ARG A 649 -20.75 -3.60 -16.70
C ARG A 649 -22.04 -3.25 -15.96
N ILE A 650 -22.30 -3.98 -14.88
CA ILE A 650 -23.49 -3.85 -14.03
C ILE A 650 -23.02 -3.66 -12.58
N ASN A 651 -23.40 -2.53 -11.97
CA ASN A 651 -23.15 -2.22 -10.55
C ASN A 651 -24.32 -1.45 -9.91
N PRO A 652 -25.52 -2.05 -9.85
CA PRO A 652 -26.72 -1.38 -9.36
C PRO A 652 -26.69 -1.08 -7.85
N ILE A 653 -25.85 -1.80 -7.12
CA ILE A 653 -25.75 -1.76 -5.67
C ILE A 653 -24.32 -2.09 -5.24
N PRO A 654 -23.81 -1.52 -4.14
CA PRO A 654 -22.41 -1.68 -3.76
C PRO A 654 -21.96 -3.11 -3.40
N TRP A 655 -22.90 -4.05 -3.26
CA TRP A 655 -22.58 -5.46 -3.00
C TRP A 655 -22.50 -6.31 -4.27
N LEU A 656 -22.88 -5.82 -5.45
CA LEU A 656 -22.89 -6.58 -6.70
C LEU A 656 -22.08 -5.88 -7.78
N ASN A 657 -21.14 -6.60 -8.38
CA ASN A 657 -20.42 -6.17 -9.56
C ASN A 657 -20.41 -7.31 -10.58
N ILE A 658 -20.88 -7.05 -11.79
CA ILE A 658 -20.80 -8.00 -12.91
C ILE A 658 -20.12 -7.29 -14.08
N VAL A 659 -19.09 -7.93 -14.63
CA VAL A 659 -18.44 -7.53 -15.87
C VAL A 659 -18.46 -8.70 -16.84
N ALA A 660 -19.10 -8.51 -17.98
CA ALA A 660 -19.20 -9.50 -19.04
C ALA A 660 -18.59 -8.97 -20.33
N ASN A 661 -17.81 -9.80 -21.03
CA ASN A 661 -17.26 -9.52 -22.35
C ASN A 661 -17.55 -10.72 -23.25
N SER A 662 -18.25 -10.48 -24.34
CA SER A 662 -18.66 -11.50 -25.29
C SER A 662 -18.26 -11.10 -26.71
N THR A 663 -17.90 -12.09 -27.51
CA THR A 663 -17.60 -11.92 -28.93
C THR A 663 -18.59 -12.74 -29.73
N PHE A 664 -19.29 -12.09 -30.65
CA PHE A 664 -20.30 -12.70 -31.51
C PHE A 664 -19.85 -12.67 -32.96
N SER A 665 -19.72 -13.82 -33.59
CA SER A 665 -19.42 -13.95 -35.01
C SER A 665 -20.73 -14.09 -35.80
N PRO A 666 -21.00 -13.21 -36.79
CA PRO A 666 -22.16 -13.32 -37.66
C PRO A 666 -21.99 -14.40 -38.74
N TYR A 667 -20.81 -15.01 -38.84
CA TYR A 667 -20.46 -15.96 -39.88
C TYR A 667 -20.88 -17.39 -39.56
N GLY A 668 -21.10 -18.16 -40.62
CA GLY A 668 -21.40 -19.58 -40.58
C GLY A 668 -20.25 -20.41 -40.03
N TRP A 669 -20.51 -21.68 -39.72
CA TRP A 669 -19.47 -22.60 -39.28
C TRP A 669 -19.81 -24.04 -39.64
N ILE A 670 -18.76 -24.86 -39.66
CA ILE A 670 -18.84 -26.32 -39.82
C ILE A 670 -18.87 -26.95 -38.43
N ASP A 671 -19.87 -27.76 -38.12
CA ASP A 671 -20.01 -28.37 -36.78
C ASP A 671 -18.97 -29.46 -36.47
N SER A 672 -18.46 -30.15 -37.49
CA SER A 672 -17.46 -31.22 -37.33
C SER A 672 -16.05 -30.68 -37.04
N THR A 673 -15.63 -29.60 -37.71
CA THR A 673 -14.29 -29.00 -37.57
C THR A 673 -14.27 -27.76 -36.68
N GLY A 674 -15.43 -27.15 -36.40
CA GLY A 674 -15.55 -25.89 -35.68
C GLY A 674 -15.14 -24.65 -36.50
N ALA A 675 -14.61 -24.86 -37.71
CA ALA A 675 -14.08 -23.84 -38.59
C ALA A 675 -15.18 -22.86 -39.02
N GLN A 676 -14.81 -21.58 -39.09
CA GLN A 676 -15.69 -20.52 -39.54
C GLN A 676 -15.76 -20.49 -41.07
N LEU A 677 -16.95 -20.29 -41.62
CA LEU A 677 -17.21 -20.09 -43.04
C LEU A 677 -17.17 -18.60 -43.38
N TYR A 678 -16.94 -18.27 -44.65
CA TYR A 678 -16.96 -16.88 -45.11
C TYR A 678 -18.39 -16.33 -45.27
N GLU A 679 -19.38 -17.22 -45.44
CA GLU A 679 -20.80 -16.88 -45.56
C GLU A 679 -21.44 -16.55 -44.21
N TYR A 680 -22.51 -15.76 -44.21
CA TYR A 680 -23.24 -15.46 -42.98
C TYR A 680 -24.00 -16.69 -42.46
N ALA A 681 -24.05 -16.83 -41.15
CA ALA A 681 -24.74 -17.94 -40.49
C ALA A 681 -26.24 -18.00 -40.82
N THR A 682 -26.83 -16.89 -41.27
CA THR A 682 -28.24 -16.82 -41.67
C THR A 682 -28.50 -17.67 -42.91
N ILE A 683 -27.49 -17.81 -43.77
CA ILE A 683 -27.54 -18.61 -45.00
C ILE A 683 -27.15 -20.05 -44.69
N THR A 684 -25.99 -20.26 -44.06
CA THR A 684 -25.41 -21.61 -43.89
C THR A 684 -26.03 -22.43 -42.76
N ASN A 685 -26.39 -21.78 -41.65
CA ASN A 685 -26.81 -22.46 -40.41
C ASN A 685 -28.22 -22.04 -39.95
N GLY A 686 -28.92 -21.17 -40.69
CA GLY A 686 -30.25 -20.64 -40.34
C GLY A 686 -30.28 -19.81 -39.05
N LYS A 687 -29.14 -19.24 -38.62
CA LYS A 687 -28.99 -18.49 -37.35
C LYS A 687 -28.36 -17.13 -37.60
N ILE A 688 -28.60 -16.15 -36.73
CA ILE A 688 -27.97 -14.83 -36.86
C ILE A 688 -26.43 -14.82 -36.66
N GLY A 689 -25.86 -15.91 -36.15
CA GLY A 689 -24.45 -16.05 -35.79
C GLY A 689 -24.25 -16.88 -34.53
N ARG A 690 -23.05 -16.84 -33.96
CA ARG A 690 -22.69 -17.55 -32.73
C ARG A 690 -21.74 -16.75 -31.84
N PHE A 691 -21.82 -16.94 -30.53
CA PHE A 691 -20.79 -16.43 -29.61
C PHE A 691 -19.53 -17.30 -29.69
N THR A 692 -18.39 -16.69 -30.00
CA THR A 692 -17.08 -17.37 -30.09
C THR A 692 -16.36 -17.39 -28.75
N SER A 693 -16.54 -16.36 -27.92
CA SER A 693 -16.02 -16.29 -26.56
C SER A 693 -16.97 -15.54 -25.64
N ASN A 694 -17.10 -15.99 -24.39
CA ASN A 694 -17.77 -15.24 -23.32
C ASN A 694 -16.90 -15.29 -22.06
N ASN A 695 -16.66 -14.13 -21.46
CA ASN A 695 -15.95 -13.98 -20.20
C ASN A 695 -16.83 -13.17 -19.24
N ILE A 696 -17.30 -13.79 -18.16
CA ILE A 696 -18.16 -13.20 -17.16
C ILE A 696 -17.43 -13.28 -15.83
N SER A 697 -17.23 -12.12 -15.20
CA SER A 697 -16.75 -12.00 -13.84
C SER A 697 -17.85 -11.41 -12.98
N THR A 698 -18.19 -12.11 -11.91
CA THR A 698 -19.23 -11.71 -10.96
C THR A 698 -18.60 -11.63 -9.59
N SER A 699 -18.75 -10.50 -8.91
CA SER A 699 -18.31 -10.31 -7.53
C SER A 699 -19.49 -9.86 -6.69
N ILE A 700 -19.80 -10.63 -5.66
CA ILE A 700 -20.90 -10.40 -4.73
C ILE A 700 -20.33 -10.31 -3.32
N THR A 701 -20.68 -9.28 -2.55
CA THR A 701 -20.23 -9.14 -1.16
C THR A 701 -21.41 -8.94 -0.22
N PHE A 702 -21.73 -9.98 0.53
CA PHE A 702 -22.76 -9.97 1.56
C PHE A 702 -22.19 -9.52 2.90
N THR A 703 -22.90 -8.61 3.57
CA THR A 703 -22.64 -8.19 4.95
C THR A 703 -23.89 -7.44 5.47
N SER A 704 -23.88 -7.03 6.74
CA SER A 704 -24.96 -6.20 7.29
C SER A 704 -25.04 -4.84 6.60
N LYS A 705 -26.22 -4.22 6.56
CA LYS A 705 -26.43 -2.90 5.91
C LYS A 705 -25.62 -1.78 6.58
N GLU A 706 -25.39 -1.88 7.89
CA GLU A 706 -24.56 -0.94 8.66
C GLU A 706 -23.09 -1.13 8.32
N SER A 707 -22.62 -2.38 8.34
CA SER A 707 -21.26 -2.74 7.92
C SER A 707 -20.97 -2.36 6.47
N GLN A 708 -21.98 -2.42 5.59
CA GLN A 708 -21.84 -2.00 4.20
C GLN A 708 -21.56 -0.49 4.05
N LYS A 709 -22.10 0.35 4.95
CA LYS A 709 -21.75 1.78 5.00
C LYS A 709 -20.31 1.96 5.49
N GLU A 710 -19.88 1.16 6.45
CA GLU A 710 -18.51 1.18 6.99
C GLU A 710 -17.47 0.72 5.95
N LEU A 711 -17.83 -0.24 5.07
CA LEU A 711 -17.00 -0.63 3.93
C LEU A 711 -16.85 0.51 2.90
N GLN A 712 -17.92 1.27 2.65
CA GLN A 712 -17.91 2.36 1.66
C GLN A 712 -17.11 3.58 2.13
N SER A 713 -17.10 3.88 3.44
CA SER A 713 -16.35 5.02 3.98
C SER A 713 -14.83 4.80 3.98
N LYS A 714 -14.37 3.54 4.03
CA LYS A 714 -12.93 3.17 4.08
C LYS A 714 -12.29 2.85 2.73
N ASN A 715 -13.05 2.80 1.62
CA ASN A 715 -12.53 2.46 0.29
C ASN A 715 -11.47 3.44 -0.29
N ASN A 716 -11.12 4.53 0.41
CA ASN A 716 -10.02 5.43 0.02
C ASN A 716 -8.63 5.01 0.57
N THR A 717 -8.50 3.91 1.33
CA THR A 717 -7.22 3.49 1.94
C THR A 717 -6.73 2.08 1.58
N THR A 718 -7.42 1.36 0.69
CA THR A 718 -7.18 -0.08 0.44
C THR A 718 -6.47 -0.41 -0.88
N THR A 719 -5.69 0.50 -1.47
CA THR A 719 -5.09 0.29 -2.81
C THR A 719 -3.71 -0.37 -2.88
N ASN A 720 -3.05 -0.71 -1.77
CA ASN A 720 -1.72 -1.35 -1.79
C ASN A 720 -1.69 -2.65 -0.98
N TRP A 721 -1.99 -3.78 -1.63
CA TRP A 721 -2.26 -5.06 -0.94
C TRP A 721 -1.33 -6.22 -1.25
N ASN A 722 -0.15 -5.98 -1.83
CA ASN A 722 0.73 -7.08 -2.23
C ASN A 722 2.09 -7.13 -1.49
N SER A 723 2.52 -6.10 -0.75
CA SER A 723 3.87 -6.08 -0.17
C SER A 723 3.97 -6.52 1.29
N ASP A 724 2.86 -6.57 2.03
CA ASP A 724 2.88 -6.61 3.51
C ASP A 724 2.19 -7.86 4.07
N TYR A 725 2.24 -8.99 3.37
CA TYR A 725 1.55 -10.23 3.79
C TYR A 725 2.12 -10.82 5.09
N GLU A 726 3.45 -10.81 5.28
CA GLU A 726 4.05 -11.21 6.56
C GLU A 726 3.61 -10.26 7.67
N TYR A 727 3.61 -8.95 7.43
CA TYR A 727 3.08 -7.98 8.38
C TYR A 727 1.60 -8.21 8.68
N PHE A 728 0.78 -8.62 7.70
CA PHE A 728 -0.64 -8.92 7.89
C PHE A 728 -0.89 -10.20 8.70
N ILE A 729 -0.19 -11.30 8.38
CA ILE A 729 -0.24 -12.53 9.18
C ILE A 729 0.16 -12.22 10.63
N MET A 730 1.14 -11.33 10.78
CA MET A 730 1.63 -10.91 12.07
C MET A 730 0.64 -9.98 12.78
N HIS A 731 0.04 -8.99 12.12
CA HIS A 731 -0.88 -7.96 12.64
C HIS A 731 -2.34 -8.07 12.14
N PRO A 732 -3.02 -9.21 12.30
CA PRO A 732 -4.38 -9.36 11.82
C PRO A 732 -5.38 -8.45 12.56
N GLU A 733 -5.11 -8.06 13.81
CA GLU A 733 -5.95 -7.15 14.60
C GLU A 733 -6.07 -5.74 13.99
N ARG A 734 -5.04 -5.31 13.26
CA ARG A 734 -5.04 -4.00 12.58
C ARG A 734 -5.81 -4.04 11.26
N PHE A 735 -5.94 -5.22 10.69
CA PHE A 735 -6.42 -5.44 9.35
C PHE A 735 -7.88 -5.91 9.33
N ILE A 736 -8.23 -6.82 10.22
CA ILE A 736 -9.56 -7.39 10.32
C ILE A 736 -10.43 -6.48 11.17
N ASN A 737 -11.45 -5.90 10.56
CA ASN A 737 -12.39 -5.06 11.29
C ASN A 737 -13.34 -5.92 12.15
N PHE A 738 -13.13 -5.96 13.46
CA PHE A 738 -14.05 -6.59 14.42
C PHE A 738 -15.41 -5.89 14.51
N LYS A 739 -15.56 -4.66 13.99
CA LYS A 739 -16.85 -3.97 13.87
C LYS A 739 -17.76 -4.59 12.81
N ILE A 740 -17.19 -5.30 11.84
CA ILE A 740 -17.97 -6.04 10.84
C ILE A 740 -18.17 -7.45 11.39
N PRO A 741 -19.38 -7.81 11.86
CA PRO A 741 -19.61 -9.09 12.51
C PRO A 741 -19.39 -10.25 11.54
N TRP A 742 -19.80 -10.08 10.27
CA TRP A 742 -19.53 -11.04 9.22
C TRP A 742 -19.48 -10.37 7.83
N LYS A 743 -18.74 -10.99 6.92
CA LYS A 743 -18.67 -10.63 5.51
C LYS A 743 -18.43 -11.89 4.69
N LEU A 744 -19.18 -12.05 3.61
CA LEU A 744 -18.99 -13.13 2.64
C LEU A 744 -18.88 -12.53 1.25
N SER A 745 -17.74 -12.69 0.60
CA SER A 745 -17.47 -12.27 -0.77
C SER A 745 -17.34 -13.49 -1.68
N LEU A 746 -18.19 -13.56 -2.70
CA LEU A 746 -18.16 -14.57 -3.75
C LEU A 746 -17.64 -13.92 -5.03
N SER A 747 -16.56 -14.45 -5.59
CA SER A 747 -16.02 -14.03 -6.89
C SER A 747 -16.06 -15.22 -7.84
N HIS A 748 -16.85 -15.10 -8.89
CA HIS A 748 -17.02 -16.13 -9.91
C HIS A 748 -16.42 -15.63 -11.22
N ILE A 749 -15.51 -16.41 -11.79
CA ILE A 749 -14.93 -16.19 -13.11
C ILE A 749 -15.41 -17.32 -14.00
N TYR A 750 -16.11 -16.98 -15.06
CA TYR A 750 -16.58 -17.90 -16.08
C TYR A 750 -16.07 -17.48 -17.44
N GLN A 751 -15.23 -18.31 -18.04
CA GLN A 751 -14.74 -18.12 -19.39
C GLN A 751 -15.10 -19.33 -20.24
N ILE A 752 -15.69 -19.10 -21.39
CA ILE A 752 -15.93 -20.12 -22.41
C ILE A 752 -15.41 -19.61 -23.75
N ASN A 753 -14.54 -20.38 -24.39
CA ASN A 753 -14.07 -20.12 -25.74
C ASN A 753 -14.44 -21.31 -26.62
N ARG A 754 -15.04 -21.05 -27.79
CA ARG A 754 -15.28 -22.10 -28.77
C ARG A 754 -13.98 -22.55 -29.41
N ASN A 755 -13.83 -23.85 -29.56
CA ASN A 755 -12.79 -24.43 -30.39
C ASN A 755 -13.16 -24.22 -31.86
N GLN A 756 -12.32 -23.48 -32.59
CA GLN A 756 -12.50 -23.21 -34.02
C GLN A 756 -11.64 -24.11 -34.90
N LEU A 757 -10.87 -25.01 -34.28
CA LEU A 757 -9.98 -25.96 -34.93
C LEU A 757 -10.08 -27.31 -34.20
N ILE A 758 -11.25 -27.94 -34.30
CA ILE A 758 -11.50 -29.25 -33.71
C ILE A 758 -10.63 -30.27 -34.44
N THR A 759 -9.79 -30.97 -33.69
CA THR A 759 -8.86 -31.99 -34.19
C THR A 759 -8.97 -33.22 -33.31
N ILE A 760 -8.42 -34.36 -33.74
CA ILE A 760 -8.40 -35.60 -32.94
C ILE A 760 -7.66 -35.37 -31.60
N SER A 761 -6.60 -34.55 -31.61
CA SER A 761 -5.84 -34.17 -30.40
C SER A 761 -6.54 -33.14 -29.51
N ASN A 762 -7.57 -32.45 -30.00
CA ASN A 762 -8.36 -31.46 -29.26
C ASN A 762 -9.83 -31.51 -29.71
N PRO A 763 -10.57 -32.56 -29.30
CA PRO A 763 -11.93 -32.81 -29.79
C PRO A 763 -12.99 -31.93 -29.09
N ASP A 764 -12.65 -31.30 -27.97
CA ASP A 764 -13.59 -30.49 -27.20
C ASP A 764 -14.09 -29.29 -28.02
N LYS A 765 -15.41 -29.16 -28.14
CA LYS A 765 -16.07 -28.04 -28.86
C LYS A 765 -15.87 -26.69 -28.17
N TRP A 766 -15.53 -26.69 -26.88
CA TRP A 766 -15.26 -25.48 -26.11
C TRP A 766 -14.22 -25.73 -25.01
N ILE A 767 -13.42 -24.69 -24.76
CA ILE A 767 -12.57 -24.59 -23.58
C ILE A 767 -13.33 -23.75 -22.56
N GLN A 768 -13.74 -24.37 -21.46
CA GLN A 768 -14.45 -23.73 -20.36
C GLN A 768 -13.57 -23.69 -19.12
N ILE A 769 -13.42 -22.51 -18.54
CA ILE A 769 -12.78 -22.26 -17.24
C ILE A 769 -13.84 -21.67 -16.33
N GLN A 770 -14.04 -22.26 -15.17
CA GLN A 770 -15.03 -21.80 -14.21
C GLN A 770 -14.46 -21.89 -12.81
N THR A 771 -14.08 -20.74 -12.25
CA THR A 771 -13.47 -20.67 -10.92
C THR A 771 -14.39 -19.88 -10.00
N LEU A 772 -14.65 -20.45 -8.81
CA LEU A 772 -15.38 -19.78 -7.75
C LEU A 772 -14.42 -19.57 -6.58
N MET A 773 -14.20 -18.31 -6.23
CA MET A 773 -13.46 -17.90 -5.04
C MET A 773 -14.44 -17.43 -3.97
N ILE A 774 -14.36 -18.05 -2.80
CA ILE A 774 -15.21 -17.78 -1.64
C ILE A 774 -14.33 -17.20 -0.54
N ASN A 775 -14.60 -15.95 -0.17
CA ASN A 775 -13.89 -15.23 0.89
C ASN A 775 -14.86 -14.92 2.01
N GLY A 776 -14.69 -15.53 3.18
CA GLY A 776 -15.55 -15.30 4.34
C GLY A 776 -14.77 -14.76 5.52
N ASP A 777 -15.36 -13.86 6.31
CA ASP A 777 -14.92 -13.58 7.67
C ASP A 777 -16.12 -13.49 8.61
N VAL A 778 -16.02 -14.08 9.80
CA VAL A 778 -17.08 -14.12 10.81
C VAL A 778 -16.48 -13.97 12.21
N SER A 779 -17.09 -13.08 13.00
CA SER A 779 -16.75 -12.85 14.39
C SER A 779 -17.57 -13.79 15.24
N ILE A 780 -16.95 -14.81 15.84
CA ILE A 780 -17.65 -15.75 16.74
C ILE A 780 -18.01 -15.04 18.06
N THR A 781 -17.10 -14.18 18.54
CA THR A 781 -17.30 -13.33 19.71
C THR A 781 -16.70 -11.95 19.43
N LYS A 782 -16.85 -10.99 20.35
CA LYS A 782 -16.21 -9.66 20.25
C LYS A 782 -14.68 -9.72 20.08
N ARG A 783 -14.04 -10.84 20.43
CA ARG A 783 -12.58 -11.03 20.44
C ARG A 783 -12.09 -12.18 19.56
N TRP A 784 -12.98 -12.98 18.97
CA TRP A 784 -12.61 -14.10 18.11
C TRP A 784 -13.15 -13.91 16.71
N LYS A 785 -12.29 -14.08 15.72
CA LYS A 785 -12.67 -13.94 14.31
C LYS A 785 -12.00 -15.02 13.46
N ILE A 786 -12.83 -15.68 12.66
CA ILE A 786 -12.40 -16.66 11.65
C ILE A 786 -12.55 -16.01 10.28
N ALA A 787 -11.55 -16.17 9.44
CA ALA A 787 -11.61 -15.86 8.02
C ALA A 787 -11.20 -17.08 7.19
N THR A 788 -11.74 -17.18 5.99
CA THR A 788 -11.46 -18.27 5.06
C THR A 788 -11.38 -17.75 3.63
N ASN A 789 -10.50 -18.36 2.83
CA ASN A 789 -10.43 -18.21 1.38
C ASN A 789 -10.44 -19.61 0.77
N ILE A 790 -11.42 -19.88 -0.08
CA ILE A 790 -11.59 -21.17 -0.75
C ILE A 790 -11.64 -20.90 -2.26
N ASN A 791 -10.79 -21.58 -3.01
CA ASN A 791 -10.80 -21.56 -4.46
C ASN A 791 -11.31 -22.90 -4.98
N VAL A 792 -12.37 -22.88 -5.76
CA VAL A 792 -13.03 -24.06 -6.32
C VAL A 792 -12.96 -23.99 -7.84
N ASP A 793 -12.47 -25.05 -8.47
CA ASP A 793 -12.70 -25.27 -9.90
C ASP A 793 -14.06 -25.94 -10.06
N VAL A 794 -15.01 -25.22 -10.64
CA VAL A 794 -16.40 -25.67 -10.78
C VAL A 794 -16.54 -26.74 -11.86
N LYS A 795 -15.62 -26.79 -12.83
CA LYS A 795 -15.64 -27.80 -13.90
C LYS A 795 -15.24 -29.16 -13.34
N THR A 796 -14.14 -29.23 -12.58
CA THR A 796 -13.70 -30.48 -11.94
C THR A 796 -14.42 -30.77 -10.62
N ARG A 797 -15.10 -29.76 -10.07
CA ARG A 797 -15.73 -29.79 -8.72
C ARG A 797 -14.73 -29.97 -7.59
N GLU A 798 -13.46 -29.65 -7.84
CA GLU A 798 -12.39 -29.79 -6.87
C GLU A 798 -12.05 -28.46 -6.20
N VAL A 799 -11.72 -28.54 -4.92
CA VAL A 799 -11.16 -27.40 -4.18
C VAL A 799 -9.67 -27.32 -4.49
N THR A 800 -9.27 -26.29 -5.23
CA THR A 800 -7.86 -26.10 -5.66
C THR A 800 -6.98 -25.50 -4.57
N ASN A 801 -7.55 -24.67 -3.69
CA ASN A 801 -6.86 -24.10 -2.55
C ASN A 801 -7.84 -23.79 -1.42
N THR A 802 -7.42 -23.95 -0.17
CA THR A 802 -8.19 -23.50 0.99
C THR A 802 -7.26 -22.93 2.03
N ARG A 803 -7.61 -21.77 2.56
CA ARG A 803 -6.95 -21.11 3.67
C ARG A 803 -7.96 -20.81 4.77
N PHE A 804 -7.57 -21.10 6.00
CA PHE A 804 -8.26 -20.69 7.23
C PHE A 804 -7.37 -19.76 8.02
N MET A 805 -7.94 -18.72 8.58
CA MET A 805 -7.28 -17.80 9.48
C MET A 805 -8.16 -17.62 10.71
N LEU A 806 -7.63 -17.96 11.87
CA LEU A 806 -8.25 -17.79 13.17
C LEU A 806 -7.47 -16.73 13.95
N THR A 807 -8.19 -15.75 14.48
CA THR A 807 -7.58 -14.62 15.18
C THR A 807 -8.30 -14.37 16.49
N ARG A 808 -7.53 -14.09 17.54
CA ARG A 808 -8.06 -13.75 18.87
C ARG A 808 -7.38 -12.53 19.43
N ASP A 809 -8.18 -11.53 19.79
CA ASP A 809 -7.76 -10.40 20.61
C ASP A 809 -7.82 -10.80 22.09
N LEU A 810 -6.67 -10.88 22.76
CA LEU A 810 -6.53 -11.17 24.19
C LEU A 810 -6.23 -9.89 25.00
N HIS A 811 -6.52 -8.71 24.44
CA HIS A 811 -6.27 -7.38 24.99
C HIS A 811 -4.79 -6.96 24.95
N CYS A 812 -3.95 -7.66 25.71
CA CYS A 812 -2.51 -7.39 25.77
C CYS A 812 -1.69 -8.34 24.91
N TRP A 813 -2.36 -9.34 24.36
CA TRP A 813 -1.79 -10.34 23.47
C TRP A 813 -2.69 -10.48 22.25
N ALA A 814 -2.10 -10.85 21.12
CA ALA A 814 -2.81 -11.20 19.90
C ALA A 814 -2.40 -12.62 19.50
N LEU A 815 -3.40 -13.46 19.22
CA LEU A 815 -3.19 -14.80 18.68
C LEU A 815 -3.62 -14.82 17.22
N ALA A 816 -2.78 -15.38 16.36
CA ALA A 816 -3.04 -15.62 14.96
C ALA A 816 -2.73 -17.08 14.61
N PHE A 817 -3.64 -17.76 13.93
CA PHE A 817 -3.42 -19.08 13.37
C PHE A 817 -3.88 -19.10 11.91
N ASN A 818 -2.95 -19.34 11.00
CA ASN A 818 -3.19 -19.42 9.56
C ASN A 818 -2.87 -20.83 9.08
N TRP A 819 -3.77 -21.46 8.36
CA TRP A 819 -3.66 -22.85 7.95
C TRP A 819 -4.14 -23.05 6.51
N ILE A 820 -3.32 -23.72 5.72
CA ILE A 820 -3.61 -24.08 4.32
C ILE A 820 -3.61 -25.61 4.23
N PRO A 821 -4.77 -26.27 4.40
CA PRO A 821 -4.86 -27.73 4.31
C PRO A 821 -4.86 -28.27 2.87
N ILE A 822 -5.38 -27.50 1.91
CA ILE A 822 -5.62 -27.93 0.53
C ILE A 822 -4.89 -26.97 -0.42
N GLY A 823 -4.22 -27.54 -1.43
CA GLY A 823 -3.44 -26.82 -2.44
C GLY A 823 -1.98 -27.28 -2.50
N GLY A 824 -1.23 -26.78 -3.49
CA GLY A 824 0.20 -27.12 -3.67
C GLY A 824 1.13 -26.53 -2.60
N ASN A 825 0.62 -25.65 -1.74
CA ASN A 825 1.36 -24.84 -0.77
C ASN A 825 0.94 -25.12 0.69
N LYS A 826 0.63 -26.38 1.01
CA LYS A 826 0.13 -26.79 2.33
C LYS A 826 1.07 -26.30 3.42
N SER A 827 0.57 -25.50 4.34
CA SER A 827 1.36 -24.83 5.38
C SER A 827 0.49 -24.47 6.58
N PHE A 828 1.12 -24.20 7.72
CA PHE A 828 0.45 -23.54 8.83
C PHE A 828 1.40 -22.56 9.51
N PHE A 829 0.83 -21.57 10.16
CA PHE A 829 1.54 -20.57 10.96
C PHE A 829 0.69 -20.25 12.18
N PHE A 830 1.28 -20.37 13.36
CA PHE A 830 0.71 -20.00 14.64
C PHE A 830 1.59 -18.94 15.26
N SER A 831 0.99 -17.88 15.79
CA SER A 831 1.69 -16.80 16.47
C SER A 831 0.91 -16.32 17.69
N ILE A 832 1.60 -16.15 18.80
CA ILE A 832 1.14 -15.41 19.98
C ILE A 832 2.18 -14.33 20.28
N ARG A 833 1.73 -13.08 20.46
CA ARG A 833 2.63 -11.95 20.74
C ARG A 833 1.93 -10.85 21.53
N SER A 834 2.71 -9.96 22.14
CA SER A 834 2.16 -8.79 22.81
C SER A 834 1.57 -7.79 21.81
N THR A 835 0.48 -7.12 22.19
CA THR A 835 -0.06 -5.98 21.43
C THR A 835 0.73 -4.70 21.65
N SER A 836 1.54 -4.65 22.72
CA SER A 836 2.40 -3.51 23.02
C SER A 836 3.61 -3.47 22.11
N LYS A 837 4.03 -2.26 21.70
CA LYS A 837 5.27 -2.07 20.94
C LYS A 837 6.50 -2.54 21.72
N LEU A 838 6.54 -2.29 23.03
CA LEU A 838 7.68 -2.61 23.90
C LEU A 838 7.97 -4.11 23.94
N PHE A 839 6.92 -4.94 23.90
CA PHE A 839 7.01 -6.39 23.97
C PHE A 839 6.66 -7.07 22.64
N SER A 840 6.69 -6.32 21.54
CA SER A 840 6.32 -6.85 20.22
C SER A 840 7.25 -7.97 19.74
N ASP A 841 8.52 -7.93 20.16
CA ASP A 841 9.52 -8.98 19.88
C ASP A 841 9.37 -10.22 20.77
N ALA A 842 8.64 -10.12 21.89
CA ALA A 842 8.32 -11.26 22.75
C ALA A 842 7.15 -12.05 22.14
N LYS A 843 7.48 -12.84 21.11
CA LYS A 843 6.54 -13.62 20.31
C LYS A 843 6.88 -15.10 20.32
N LEU A 844 5.85 -15.93 20.32
CA LEU A 844 5.94 -17.37 20.11
C LEU A 844 5.37 -17.68 18.73
N GLU A 845 6.21 -18.17 17.84
CA GLU A 845 5.82 -18.53 16.48
C GLU A 845 6.09 -20.02 16.23
N LEU A 846 5.12 -20.71 15.65
CA LEU A 846 5.26 -22.08 15.17
C LEU A 846 4.81 -22.11 13.72
N ARG A 847 5.69 -22.55 12.83
CA ARG A 847 5.44 -22.57 11.39
C ARG A 847 5.75 -23.95 10.82
N LYS A 848 4.92 -24.35 9.85
CA LYS A 848 5.26 -25.35 8.84
C LYS A 848 5.20 -24.65 7.48
N PRO A 849 6.35 -24.42 6.81
CA PRO A 849 6.38 -23.79 5.50
C PRO A 849 5.78 -24.74 4.43
N PRO A 850 5.41 -24.21 3.25
CA PRO A 850 5.04 -25.04 2.12
C PRO A 850 6.15 -26.05 1.81
N THR A 851 5.84 -27.34 1.84
CA THR A 851 6.80 -28.39 1.48
C THR A 851 6.71 -28.70 0.00
N PHE A 852 7.86 -28.77 -0.69
CA PHE A 852 7.98 -29.40 -2.00
C PHE A 852 8.16 -30.91 -1.76
N LEU A 853 7.37 -31.75 -2.44
CA LEU A 853 7.61 -33.20 -2.52
C LEU A 853 8.53 -33.46 -3.71
#